data_AF-A0A9P3JE89-F1
#
_entry.id   AF-A0A9P3JE89-F1
#
_cell.length_a   1.000
_cell.length_b   1.000
_cell.length_c   1.000
_cell.angle_alpha   90.00
_cell.angle_beta   90.00
_cell.angle_gamma   90.00
#
_symmetry.space_group_name_H-M   'P 1'
#
loop_
_entity.id
_entity.type
_entity.pdbx_description
1 polymer ?
#
loop_
_entity_poly.entity_id
_entity_poly.type
_entity_poly.pdbx_seq_one_letter_code
_entity_poly.pdbx_strand_id
1 'polypeptide(L)'
;MQEAISIFNQLEGDPEYEERALVGRGTVHFLTGRHQQALADLSQVTSRFPLSADAWQRRGVVLQQMGLLQEALSDINRAVQLQPHEPHHVKQRGKLLFQVKDYRAAVADLSPLQDTPLATADVMRTLGWASAALGAFKAAAQVYGRALERFPQEGALWREKGCSHKELGEAQLARACLEKAVAIERAPENYHKLALLHMHTGKPRQALKVASEGLRLFPHSTALHYLAASAHHALADHAAAAKHYSTVLSTGGQSTEEHAQKHYNLAFYQREVAAYTRTCLTQPLTACNIDAHLHPALLEAWMKLEPPHLLPPSAPRYTAEQHQQQQRQQQQGEVRLSAGAVALVAKADKVGPRAMYRVGGFLHDKRKLRMAGLAALDVMQQASSTWQAMQEDEEEEQDGSVVGSSSGRDGSSSSSSSSTGKVKQQKRRGARIGGWRDVFQAIVRWRQIVDPMDAVSWIQDGKASYGSHVAATPIVDGQMDNYKYFQFYDRAFSLIKDRLLATRSATADSGTSSISLSASSLKKVRRASGLGELHAAVGRDFYVQLPCYSRANPGADIGGIQLSLISTPPGFVFAIRIGLSPQRWRDFKAEMDAAWKSLCTAVVEARRAQGSAQGSGTASDSHTQHAHRQRVQRAILDLAFFWYHLSPLSRGSAMVGLISMLGLSMAAGMETTALVPEGMQVDWEAMLVPDSAAFNATIAPWLFSSVQQPSWDLPNVHDALPTTQHVLAALNM
;
A
#
# COMPACT_ATOMS: atom_id res chain seq x y z
N MET A 1 50.60 0.57 -21.05
CA MET A 1 50.23 -0.38 -19.98
C MET A 1 51.28 -1.48 -19.79
N GLN A 2 51.67 -2.23 -20.83
CA GLN A 2 52.73 -3.26 -20.71
C GLN A 2 54.10 -2.65 -20.37
N GLU A 3 54.48 -1.53 -21.00
CA GLU A 3 55.69 -0.78 -20.66
C GLU A 3 55.71 -0.32 -19.20
N ALA A 4 54.58 0.18 -18.69
CA ALA A 4 54.47 0.60 -17.28
C ALA A 4 54.71 -0.57 -16.32
N ILE A 5 54.17 -1.75 -16.61
CA ILE A 5 54.43 -2.96 -15.81
C ILE A 5 55.90 -3.35 -15.87
N SER A 6 56.53 -3.27 -17.04
CA SER A 6 57.97 -3.54 -17.19
C SER A 6 58.81 -2.60 -16.32
N ILE A 7 58.46 -1.31 -16.28
CA ILE A 7 59.14 -0.31 -15.44
C ILE A 7 58.92 -0.62 -13.96
N PHE A 8 57.68 -0.91 -13.53
CA PHE A 8 57.41 -1.25 -12.13
C PHE A 8 58.10 -2.55 -11.68
N ASN A 9 58.25 -3.54 -12.55
CA ASN A 9 59.01 -4.75 -12.23
C ASN A 9 60.50 -4.47 -11.98
N GLN A 10 61.09 -3.52 -12.71
CA GLN A 10 62.48 -3.12 -12.51
C GLN A 10 62.65 -2.35 -11.19
N LEU A 11 61.66 -1.54 -10.82
CA LEU A 11 61.68 -0.72 -9.60
C LEU A 11 61.32 -1.51 -8.32
N GLU A 12 60.69 -2.69 -8.42
CA GLU A 12 60.38 -3.54 -7.25
C GLU A 12 61.64 -3.99 -6.51
N GLY A 13 62.77 -4.16 -7.22
CA GLY A 13 64.04 -4.56 -6.61
C GLY A 13 64.76 -3.46 -5.84
N ASP A 14 64.28 -2.22 -5.90
CA ASP A 14 64.84 -1.06 -5.20
C ASP A 14 64.02 -0.76 -3.93
N PRO A 15 64.60 -0.93 -2.71
CA PRO A 15 63.89 -0.69 -1.45
C PRO A 15 63.29 0.72 -1.31
N GLU A 16 63.83 1.72 -2.01
CA GLU A 16 63.31 3.09 -1.97
C GLU A 16 61.98 3.24 -2.75
N TYR A 17 61.84 2.50 -3.85
CA TYR A 17 60.69 2.61 -4.76
C TYR A 17 59.73 1.43 -4.67
N GLU A 18 60.08 0.37 -3.95
CA GLU A 18 59.33 -0.89 -3.85
C GLU A 18 57.83 -0.67 -3.55
N GLU A 19 57.49 0.12 -2.54
CA GLU A 19 56.09 0.42 -2.19
C GLU A 19 55.32 1.02 -3.38
N ARG A 20 55.87 2.08 -3.99
CA ARG A 20 55.23 2.80 -5.11
C ARG A 20 55.19 1.95 -6.37
N ALA A 21 56.21 1.14 -6.61
CA ALA A 21 56.30 0.24 -7.74
C ALA A 21 55.21 -0.84 -7.67
N LEU A 22 55.05 -1.49 -6.51
CA LEU A 22 54.00 -2.49 -6.28
C LEU A 22 52.60 -1.89 -6.33
N VAL A 23 52.38 -0.71 -5.73
CA VAL A 23 51.09 0.02 -5.82
C VAL A 23 50.78 0.40 -7.27
N GLY A 24 51.77 0.91 -8.00
CA GLY A 24 51.65 1.27 -9.41
C GLY A 24 51.32 0.06 -10.28
N ARG A 25 52.03 -1.06 -10.10
CA ARG A 25 51.80 -2.31 -10.82
C ARG A 25 50.42 -2.89 -10.52
N GLY A 26 50.04 -2.95 -9.25
CA GLY A 26 48.72 -3.39 -8.83
C GLY A 26 47.59 -2.54 -9.44
N THR A 27 47.77 -1.22 -9.52
CA THR A 27 46.82 -0.31 -10.19
C THR A 27 46.71 -0.62 -11.68
N VAL A 28 47.82 -0.85 -12.38
CA VAL A 28 47.78 -1.22 -13.81
C VAL A 28 47.14 -2.59 -14.02
N HIS A 29 47.39 -3.56 -13.15
CA HIS A 29 46.70 -4.85 -13.18
C HIS A 29 45.19 -4.68 -13.01
N PHE A 30 44.75 -3.83 -12.08
CA PHE A 30 43.33 -3.52 -11.89
C PHE A 30 42.71 -2.88 -13.15
N LEU A 31 43.34 -1.84 -13.70
CA LEU A 31 42.85 -1.15 -14.91
C LEU A 31 42.83 -2.05 -16.16
N THR A 32 43.60 -3.13 -16.16
CA THR A 32 43.62 -4.14 -17.24
C THR A 32 42.75 -5.37 -16.94
N GLY A 33 41.92 -5.33 -15.90
CA GLY A 33 40.99 -6.40 -15.53
C GLY A 33 41.62 -7.61 -14.83
N ARG A 34 42.93 -7.54 -14.50
CA ARG A 34 43.67 -8.63 -13.85
C ARG A 34 43.57 -8.51 -12.32
N HIS A 35 42.35 -8.67 -11.81
CA HIS A 35 42.01 -8.42 -10.40
C HIS A 35 42.82 -9.27 -9.41
N GLN A 36 43.07 -10.54 -9.72
CA GLN A 36 43.87 -11.42 -8.85
C GLN A 36 45.34 -10.96 -8.72
N GLN A 37 45.94 -10.51 -9.83
CA GLN A 37 47.32 -9.98 -9.82
C GLN A 37 47.38 -8.65 -9.07
N ALA A 38 46.38 -7.78 -9.29
CA ALA A 38 46.26 -6.53 -8.54
C ALA A 38 46.14 -6.77 -7.04
N LEU A 39 45.32 -7.75 -6.64
CA LEU A 39 45.14 -8.13 -5.24
C LEU A 39 46.43 -8.68 -4.64
N ALA A 40 47.17 -9.51 -5.36
CA ALA A 40 48.45 -10.06 -4.90
C ALA A 40 49.48 -8.95 -4.64
N ASP A 41 49.70 -8.06 -5.61
CA ASP A 41 50.64 -6.94 -5.49
C ASP A 41 50.26 -6.01 -4.33
N LEU A 42 48.98 -5.62 -4.22
CA LEU A 42 48.53 -4.73 -3.16
C LEU A 42 48.53 -5.42 -1.78
N SER A 43 48.32 -6.73 -1.72
CA SER A 43 48.44 -7.50 -0.48
C SER A 43 49.88 -7.51 0.03
N GLN A 44 50.85 -7.67 -0.86
CA GLN A 44 52.28 -7.55 -0.53
C GLN A 44 52.59 -6.17 0.07
N VAL A 45 52.03 -5.09 -0.52
CA VAL A 45 52.22 -3.73 0.01
C VAL A 45 51.61 -3.58 1.39
N THR A 46 50.34 -3.95 1.59
CA THR A 46 49.68 -3.81 2.90
C THR A 46 50.32 -4.65 4.01
N SER A 47 51.03 -5.73 3.66
CA SER A 47 51.79 -6.56 4.59
C SER A 47 53.15 -5.95 4.95
N ARG A 48 53.90 -5.45 3.96
CA ARG A 48 55.25 -4.90 4.14
C ARG A 48 55.24 -3.44 4.61
N PHE A 49 54.26 -2.67 4.15
CA PHE A 49 54.10 -1.23 4.37
C PHE A 49 52.70 -0.93 4.97
N PRO A 50 52.43 -1.33 6.22
CA PRO A 50 51.08 -1.26 6.82
C PRO A 50 50.55 0.17 7.05
N LEU A 51 51.38 1.20 6.90
CA LEU A 51 51.01 2.61 7.00
C LEU A 51 50.62 3.24 5.65
N SER A 52 50.70 2.49 4.55
CA SER A 52 50.34 2.97 3.21
C SER A 52 48.82 3.04 3.01
N ALA A 53 48.22 4.19 3.32
CA ALA A 53 46.77 4.38 3.19
C ALA A 53 46.27 4.18 1.74
N ASP A 54 47.04 4.61 0.75
CA ASP A 54 46.72 4.46 -0.67
C ASP A 54 46.70 2.98 -1.09
N ALA A 55 47.63 2.15 -0.58
CA ALA A 55 47.62 0.71 -0.84
C ALA A 55 46.38 0.03 -0.24
N TRP A 56 46.00 0.36 1.00
CA TRP A 56 44.77 -0.14 1.62
C TRP A 56 43.52 0.26 0.82
N GLN A 57 43.42 1.53 0.41
CA GLN A 57 42.28 2.01 -0.38
C GLN A 57 42.18 1.30 -1.73
N ARG A 58 43.30 1.15 -2.45
CA ARG A 58 43.34 0.48 -3.76
C ARG A 58 43.02 -1.00 -3.63
N ARG A 59 43.54 -1.69 -2.61
CA ARG A 59 43.23 -3.10 -2.35
C ARG A 59 41.73 -3.26 -2.09
N GLY A 60 41.15 -2.37 -1.29
CA GLY A 60 39.72 -2.33 -1.05
C GLY A 60 38.89 -2.15 -2.33
N VAL A 61 39.31 -1.30 -3.27
CA VAL A 61 38.62 -1.16 -4.57
C VAL A 61 38.74 -2.42 -5.45
N VAL A 62 39.89 -3.10 -5.42
CA VAL A 62 40.05 -4.39 -6.11
C VAL A 62 39.11 -5.44 -5.51
N LEU A 63 39.08 -5.56 -4.18
CA LEU A 63 38.20 -6.48 -3.46
C LEU A 63 36.72 -6.18 -3.74
N GLN A 64 36.34 -4.90 -3.75
CA GLN A 64 35.00 -4.45 -4.11
C GLN A 64 34.61 -4.94 -5.51
N GLN A 65 35.49 -4.80 -6.50
CA GLN A 65 35.24 -5.25 -7.86
C GLN A 65 35.17 -6.79 -7.97
N MET A 66 35.80 -7.51 -7.05
CA MET A 66 35.71 -8.97 -6.91
C MET A 66 34.46 -9.43 -6.12
N GLY A 67 33.62 -8.51 -5.63
CA GLY A 67 32.42 -8.81 -4.84
C GLY A 67 32.70 -9.07 -3.35
N LEU A 68 33.94 -8.89 -2.90
CA LEU A 68 34.41 -9.12 -1.55
C LEU A 68 34.18 -7.88 -0.66
N LEU A 69 32.90 -7.50 -0.49
CA LEU A 69 32.51 -6.19 0.03
C LEU A 69 32.91 -5.94 1.49
N GLN A 70 32.91 -6.96 2.36
CA GLN A 70 33.27 -6.80 3.78
C GLN A 70 34.77 -6.63 3.97
N GLU A 71 35.59 -7.41 3.25
CA GLU A 71 37.04 -7.22 3.26
C GLU A 71 37.43 -5.88 2.64
N ALA A 72 36.77 -5.48 1.54
CA ALA A 72 36.93 -4.16 0.95
C ALA A 72 36.62 -3.03 1.96
N LEU A 73 35.57 -3.20 2.77
CA LEU A 73 35.16 -2.20 3.75
C LEU A 73 36.16 -2.11 4.90
N SER A 74 36.70 -3.25 5.34
CA SER A 74 37.79 -3.31 6.33
C SER A 74 39.01 -2.53 5.83
N ASP A 75 39.43 -2.77 4.59
CA ASP A 75 40.58 -2.12 3.98
C ASP A 75 40.40 -0.61 3.81
N ILE A 76 39.25 -0.19 3.30
CA ILE A 76 38.96 1.24 3.13
C ILE A 76 38.78 1.93 4.49
N ASN A 77 38.22 1.26 5.50
CA ASN A 77 38.21 1.76 6.88
C ASN A 77 39.64 1.99 7.40
N ARG A 78 40.56 1.08 7.11
CA ARG A 78 41.97 1.25 7.48
C ARG A 78 42.59 2.46 6.78
N ALA A 79 42.33 2.65 5.50
CA ALA A 79 42.79 3.83 4.76
C ALA A 79 42.28 5.15 5.39
N VAL A 80 40.98 5.22 5.72
CA VAL A 80 40.39 6.40 6.39
C VAL A 80 40.97 6.60 7.80
N GLN A 81 41.26 5.55 8.55
CA GLN A 81 41.92 5.68 9.87
C GLN A 81 43.33 6.26 9.76
N LEU A 82 44.09 5.86 8.73
CA LEU A 82 45.47 6.34 8.50
C LEU A 82 45.49 7.78 7.99
N GLN A 83 44.50 8.17 7.18
CA GLN A 83 44.36 9.52 6.64
C GLN A 83 42.90 10.02 6.76
N PRO A 84 42.48 10.48 7.95
CA PRO A 84 41.08 10.85 8.22
C PRO A 84 40.57 12.06 7.42
N HIS A 85 41.49 12.91 6.96
CA HIS A 85 41.18 14.12 6.21
C HIS A 85 41.32 13.96 4.70
N GLU A 86 41.68 12.77 4.21
CA GLU A 86 41.83 12.52 2.77
C GLU A 86 40.45 12.24 2.14
N PRO A 87 39.88 13.19 1.39
CA PRO A 87 38.48 13.10 0.99
C PRO A 87 38.24 12.00 -0.06
N HIS A 88 39.29 11.56 -0.78
CA HIS A 88 39.20 10.43 -1.69
C HIS A 88 38.88 9.11 -0.97
N HIS A 89 39.46 8.86 0.21
CA HIS A 89 39.20 7.64 0.99
C HIS A 89 37.77 7.63 1.53
N VAL A 90 37.32 8.77 2.07
CA VAL A 90 35.94 8.95 2.57
C VAL A 90 34.93 8.77 1.45
N LYS A 91 35.19 9.31 0.26
CA LYS A 91 34.36 9.11 -0.94
C LYS A 91 34.21 7.63 -1.29
N GLN A 92 35.33 6.88 -1.33
CA GLN A 92 35.27 5.44 -1.65
C GLN A 92 34.55 4.65 -0.56
N ARG A 93 34.77 5.01 0.71
CA ARG A 93 34.07 4.38 1.84
C ARG A 93 32.58 4.62 1.75
N GLY A 94 32.14 5.86 1.55
CA GLY A 94 30.72 6.20 1.42
C GLY A 94 30.03 5.43 0.29
N LYS A 95 30.70 5.23 -0.85
CA LYS A 95 30.20 4.40 -1.95
C LYS A 95 30.08 2.92 -1.58
N LEU A 96 31.09 2.39 -0.88
CA LEU A 96 31.07 1.00 -0.44
C LEU A 96 30.04 0.75 0.67
N LEU A 97 29.90 1.69 1.60
CA LEU A 97 28.87 1.69 2.66
C LEU A 97 27.47 1.59 2.06
N PHE A 98 27.21 2.33 0.98
CA PHE A 98 25.95 2.21 0.25
C PHE A 98 25.74 0.79 -0.32
N GLN A 99 26.77 0.17 -0.90
CA GLN A 99 26.68 -1.19 -1.45
C GLN A 99 26.47 -2.27 -0.38
N VAL A 100 27.08 -2.12 0.80
CA VAL A 100 26.81 -3.01 1.95
C VAL A 100 25.52 -2.65 2.70
N LYS A 101 24.73 -1.70 2.16
CA LYS A 101 23.43 -1.25 2.68
C LYS A 101 23.49 -0.54 4.03
N ASP A 102 24.65 0.00 4.41
CA ASP A 102 24.77 0.91 5.54
C ASP A 102 24.56 2.36 5.09
N TYR A 103 23.30 2.70 4.84
CA TYR A 103 22.92 3.96 4.23
C TYR A 103 23.15 5.16 5.15
N ARG A 104 22.98 5.00 6.48
CA ARG A 104 23.28 6.08 7.44
C ARG A 104 24.75 6.46 7.40
N ALA A 105 25.64 5.48 7.46
CA ALA A 105 27.07 5.73 7.40
C ALA A 105 27.48 6.30 6.01
N ALA A 106 26.86 5.81 4.93
CA ALA A 106 27.10 6.36 3.59
C ALA A 106 26.71 7.84 3.48
N VAL A 107 25.55 8.25 4.02
CA VAL A 107 25.15 9.66 4.05
C VAL A 107 26.11 10.50 4.88
N ALA A 108 26.57 9.98 6.03
CA ALA A 108 27.52 10.69 6.90
C ALA A 108 28.86 10.97 6.18
N ASP A 109 29.38 10.00 5.43
CA ASP A 109 30.63 10.14 4.68
C ASP A 109 30.50 11.04 3.44
N LEU A 110 29.39 10.93 2.70
CA LEU A 110 29.23 11.61 1.42
C LEU A 110 28.68 13.04 1.55
N SER A 111 27.93 13.36 2.61
CA SER A 111 27.33 14.69 2.78
C SER A 111 28.33 15.85 2.84
N PRO A 112 29.47 15.73 3.55
CA PRO A 112 30.49 16.78 3.55
C PRO A 112 31.12 17.04 2.18
N LEU A 113 31.07 16.06 1.26
CA LEU A 113 31.69 16.17 -0.06
C LEU A 113 30.87 16.99 -1.06
N GLN A 114 29.59 17.27 -0.76
CA GLN A 114 28.63 17.90 -1.68
C GLN A 114 29.09 19.26 -2.25
N ASP A 115 29.92 19.98 -1.50
CA ASP A 115 30.43 21.32 -1.85
C ASP A 115 31.88 21.31 -2.35
N THR A 116 32.43 20.14 -2.64
CA THR A 116 33.83 19.97 -3.04
C THR A 116 33.95 19.60 -4.52
N PRO A 117 35.15 19.72 -5.13
CA PRO A 117 35.39 19.21 -6.48
C PRO A 117 35.06 17.72 -6.64
N LEU A 118 35.06 16.94 -5.55
CA LEU A 118 34.75 15.51 -5.52
C LEU A 118 33.26 15.19 -5.59
N ALA A 119 32.37 16.20 -5.49
CA ALA A 119 30.94 16.09 -5.79
C ALA A 119 30.71 15.88 -7.29
N THR A 120 31.14 14.74 -7.80
CA THR A 120 30.81 14.25 -9.14
C THR A 120 29.34 13.83 -9.19
N ALA A 121 28.78 13.75 -10.39
CA ALA A 121 27.42 13.27 -10.58
C ALA A 121 27.17 11.91 -9.91
N ASP A 122 28.14 10.99 -9.99
CA ASP A 122 28.06 9.67 -9.36
C ASP A 122 28.01 9.75 -7.82
N VAL A 123 28.87 10.57 -7.20
CA VAL A 123 28.88 10.75 -5.73
C VAL A 123 27.57 11.36 -5.24
N MET A 124 27.10 12.42 -5.90
CA MET A 124 25.82 13.06 -5.57
C MET A 124 24.66 12.09 -5.78
N ARG A 125 24.74 11.23 -6.80
CA ARG A 125 23.76 10.19 -7.05
C ARG A 125 23.74 9.15 -5.92
N THR A 126 24.89 8.64 -5.51
CA THR A 126 25.00 7.68 -4.40
C THR A 126 24.49 8.27 -3.09
N LEU A 127 24.84 9.52 -2.79
CA LEU A 127 24.36 10.22 -1.60
C LEU A 127 22.83 10.38 -1.62
N GLY A 128 22.27 10.83 -2.75
CA GLY A 128 20.83 10.95 -2.90
C GLY A 128 20.13 9.60 -2.79
N TRP A 129 20.71 8.52 -3.32
CA TRP A 129 20.18 7.16 -3.15
C TRP A 129 20.24 6.69 -1.70
N ALA A 130 21.35 6.94 -1.00
CA ALA A 130 21.48 6.61 0.42
C ALA A 130 20.44 7.39 1.25
N SER A 131 20.25 8.68 0.98
CA SER A 131 19.19 9.48 1.63
C SER A 131 17.79 8.96 1.31
N ALA A 132 17.52 8.59 0.05
CA ALA A 132 16.23 8.02 -0.34
C ALA A 132 15.98 6.65 0.30
N ALA A 133 17.01 5.81 0.44
CA ALA A 133 16.93 4.52 1.12
C ALA A 133 16.66 4.65 2.63
N LEU A 134 16.99 5.79 3.23
CA LEU A 134 16.60 6.13 4.60
C LEU A 134 15.18 6.71 4.70
N GLY A 135 14.47 6.88 3.58
CA GLY A 135 13.16 7.54 3.54
C GLY A 135 13.22 9.08 3.51
N ALA A 136 14.43 9.67 3.49
CA ALA A 136 14.65 11.11 3.44
C ALA A 136 14.52 11.66 2.00
N PHE A 137 13.37 11.44 1.36
CA PHE A 137 13.14 11.78 -0.04
C PHE A 137 13.26 13.27 -0.34
N LYS A 138 12.91 14.16 0.61
CA LYS A 138 13.07 15.61 0.46
C LYS A 138 14.55 16.00 0.40
N ALA A 139 15.38 15.42 1.28
CA ALA A 139 16.83 15.63 1.26
C ALA A 139 17.45 15.08 -0.04
N ALA A 140 17.04 13.88 -0.46
CA ALA A 140 17.48 13.31 -1.73
C ALA A 140 17.17 14.22 -2.94
N ALA A 141 15.94 14.74 -3.04
CA ALA A 141 15.53 15.66 -4.10
C ALA A 141 16.36 16.97 -4.11
N GLN A 142 16.74 17.47 -2.93
CA GLN A 142 17.62 18.64 -2.80
C GLN A 142 19.06 18.33 -3.25
N VAL A 143 19.63 17.19 -2.85
CA VAL A 143 20.96 16.72 -3.30
C VAL A 143 21.00 16.64 -4.83
N TYR A 144 20.01 16.02 -5.46
CA TYR A 144 19.94 15.95 -6.92
C TYR A 144 19.74 17.33 -7.56
N GLY A 145 18.95 18.22 -6.93
CA GLY A 145 18.76 19.59 -7.37
C GLY A 145 20.09 20.35 -7.48
N ARG A 146 20.90 20.30 -6.43
CA ARG A 146 22.24 20.91 -6.40
C ARG A 146 23.18 20.28 -7.43
N ALA A 147 23.16 18.95 -7.56
CA ALA A 147 23.97 18.26 -8.55
C ALA A 147 23.64 18.69 -10.00
N LEU A 148 22.36 18.93 -10.29
CA LEU A 148 21.89 19.37 -11.60
C LEU A 148 22.28 20.82 -11.96
N GLU A 149 22.66 21.65 -10.98
CA GLU A 149 23.23 22.99 -11.26
C GLU A 149 24.59 22.87 -11.96
N ARG A 150 25.36 21.83 -11.62
CA ARG A 150 26.68 21.55 -12.22
C ARG A 150 26.62 20.57 -13.40
N PHE A 151 25.70 19.60 -13.36
CA PHE A 151 25.58 18.53 -14.35
C PHE A 151 24.17 18.50 -14.97
N PRO A 152 23.73 19.55 -15.67
CA PRO A 152 22.34 19.66 -16.16
C PRO A 152 21.96 18.64 -17.22
N GLN A 153 22.95 18.05 -17.91
CA GLN A 153 22.78 17.05 -18.97
C GLN A 153 22.86 15.60 -18.47
N GLU A 154 22.84 15.38 -17.16
CA GLU A 154 22.88 14.04 -16.59
C GLU A 154 21.47 13.46 -16.42
N GLY A 155 21.01 12.66 -17.40
CA GLY A 155 19.65 12.09 -17.44
C GLY A 155 19.30 11.30 -16.18
N ALA A 156 20.25 10.53 -15.64
CA ALA A 156 20.07 9.78 -14.40
C ALA A 156 19.72 10.68 -13.20
N LEU A 157 20.34 11.86 -13.04
CA LEU A 157 20.05 12.76 -11.91
C LEU A 157 18.62 13.31 -11.99
N TRP A 158 18.15 13.66 -13.19
CA TRP A 158 16.75 14.04 -13.41
C TRP A 158 15.79 12.90 -13.07
N ARG A 159 16.14 11.67 -13.47
CA ARG A 159 15.35 10.47 -13.13
C ARG A 159 15.24 10.30 -11.63
N GLU A 160 16.37 10.31 -10.91
CA GLU A 160 16.36 10.08 -9.46
C GLU A 160 15.63 11.18 -8.70
N LYS A 161 15.79 12.45 -9.11
CA LYS A 161 14.99 13.56 -8.57
C LYS A 161 13.49 13.38 -8.79
N GLY A 162 13.10 12.94 -9.99
CA GLY A 162 11.72 12.62 -10.31
C GLY A 162 11.16 11.48 -9.46
N CYS A 163 11.95 10.43 -9.23
CA CYS A 163 11.61 9.33 -8.33
C CYS A 163 11.40 9.83 -6.88
N SER A 164 12.26 10.70 -6.36
CA SER A 164 12.08 11.28 -5.01
C SER A 164 10.79 12.11 -4.91
N HIS A 165 10.50 12.97 -5.89
CA HIS A 165 9.24 13.73 -5.92
C HIS A 165 8.01 12.81 -6.01
N LYS A 166 8.12 11.67 -6.72
CA LYS A 166 7.05 10.67 -6.77
C LYS A 166 6.78 10.08 -5.37
N GLU A 167 7.83 9.69 -4.64
CA GLU A 167 7.70 9.17 -3.26
C GLU A 167 7.24 10.23 -2.25
N LEU A 168 7.44 11.53 -2.53
CA LEU A 168 6.87 12.64 -1.75
C LEU A 168 5.38 12.88 -2.04
N GLY A 169 4.82 12.30 -3.11
CA GLY A 169 3.46 12.57 -3.57
C GLY A 169 3.34 13.78 -4.52
N GLU A 170 4.45 14.39 -4.92
CA GLU A 170 4.52 15.60 -5.74
C GLU A 170 4.49 15.27 -7.24
N ALA A 171 3.35 14.75 -7.71
CA ALA A 171 3.19 14.17 -9.04
C ALA A 171 3.62 15.09 -10.21
N GLN A 172 3.39 16.40 -10.10
CA GLN A 172 3.73 17.35 -11.17
C GLN A 172 5.24 17.56 -11.29
N LEU A 173 5.94 17.71 -10.16
CA LEU A 173 7.39 17.84 -10.12
C LEU A 173 8.06 16.55 -10.57
N ALA A 174 7.53 15.40 -10.12
CA ALA A 174 7.99 14.08 -10.56
C ALA A 174 7.91 13.95 -12.09
N ARG A 175 6.75 14.30 -12.68
CA ARG A 175 6.54 14.23 -14.12
C ARG A 175 7.52 15.12 -14.88
N ALA A 176 7.65 16.38 -14.49
CA ALA A 176 8.54 17.32 -15.17
C ALA A 176 10.01 16.85 -15.15
N CYS A 177 10.46 16.26 -14.04
CA CYS A 177 11.80 15.69 -13.96
C CYS A 177 11.98 14.45 -14.84
N LEU A 178 11.00 13.53 -14.85
CA LEU A 178 11.07 12.31 -15.63
C LEU A 178 10.95 12.56 -17.15
N GLU A 179 10.14 13.54 -17.57
CA GLU A 179 10.08 13.98 -18.97
C GLU A 179 11.42 14.57 -19.43
N LYS A 180 12.09 15.37 -18.58
CA LYS A 180 13.47 15.84 -18.85
C LYS A 180 14.46 14.70 -18.94
N ALA A 181 14.38 13.70 -18.06
CA ALA A 181 15.26 12.52 -18.11
C ALA A 181 15.13 11.76 -19.43
N VAL A 182 13.90 11.52 -19.92
CA VAL A 182 13.64 10.89 -21.23
C VAL A 182 14.14 11.74 -22.40
N ALA A 183 14.03 13.07 -22.30
CA ALA A 183 14.47 13.99 -23.34
C ALA A 183 16.00 14.02 -23.49
N ILE A 184 16.74 13.92 -22.38
CA ILE A 184 18.20 13.90 -22.35
C ILE A 184 18.73 12.51 -22.75
N GLU A 185 18.17 11.47 -22.16
CA GLU A 185 18.65 10.09 -22.32
C GLU A 185 17.48 9.15 -22.61
N ARG A 186 17.43 8.66 -23.85
CA ARG A 186 16.46 7.64 -24.27
C ARG A 186 16.93 6.27 -23.79
N ALA A 187 16.55 5.92 -22.57
CA ALA A 187 16.86 4.63 -21.94
C ALA A 187 15.58 3.95 -21.42
N PRO A 188 15.48 2.60 -21.43
CA PRO A 188 14.26 1.90 -21.02
C PRO A 188 13.85 2.20 -19.57
N GLU A 189 14.80 2.48 -18.68
CA GLU A 189 14.56 2.86 -17.28
C GLU A 189 13.81 4.19 -17.19
N ASN A 190 14.17 5.18 -18.01
CA ASN A 190 13.56 6.51 -18.00
C ASN A 190 12.10 6.43 -18.49
N TYR A 191 11.86 5.69 -19.59
CA TYR A 191 10.50 5.40 -20.08
C TYR A 191 9.67 4.64 -19.03
N HIS A 192 10.28 3.64 -18.37
CA HIS A 192 9.61 2.86 -17.34
C HIS A 192 9.20 3.73 -16.15
N LYS A 193 10.09 4.58 -15.62
CA LYS A 193 9.75 5.46 -14.48
C LYS A 193 8.64 6.46 -14.84
N LEU A 194 8.67 7.05 -16.04
CA LEU A 194 7.62 7.98 -16.49
C LEU A 194 6.27 7.27 -16.70
N ALA A 195 6.26 6.11 -17.37
CA ALA A 195 5.04 5.33 -17.54
C ALA A 195 4.47 4.82 -16.20
N LEU A 196 5.33 4.42 -15.26
CA LEU A 196 4.94 4.03 -13.90
C LEU A 196 4.29 5.19 -13.13
N LEU A 197 4.83 6.41 -13.24
CA LEU A 197 4.20 7.60 -12.65
C LEU A 197 2.80 7.85 -13.24
N HIS A 198 2.63 7.69 -14.56
CA HIS A 198 1.32 7.81 -15.18
C HIS A 198 0.34 6.74 -14.69
N MET A 199 0.78 5.50 -14.48
CA MET A 199 -0.05 4.47 -13.85
C MET A 199 -0.48 4.88 -12.43
N HIS A 200 0.46 5.31 -11.58
CA HIS A 200 0.18 5.70 -10.20
C HIS A 200 -0.60 7.02 -10.04
N THR A 201 -0.76 7.79 -11.11
CA THR A 201 -1.61 9.01 -11.12
C THR A 201 -2.95 8.78 -11.81
N GLY A 202 -3.29 7.53 -12.12
CA GLY A 202 -4.56 7.14 -12.72
C GLY A 202 -4.69 7.52 -14.20
N LYS A 203 -3.57 7.54 -14.95
CA LYS A 203 -3.51 7.95 -16.37
C LYS A 203 -3.00 6.81 -17.27
N PRO A 204 -3.71 5.67 -17.34
CA PRO A 204 -3.25 4.49 -18.08
C PRO A 204 -3.07 4.75 -19.59
N ARG A 205 -3.86 5.65 -20.21
CA ARG A 205 -3.65 6.05 -21.62
C ARG A 205 -2.29 6.72 -21.86
N GLN A 206 -1.87 7.58 -20.93
CA GLN A 206 -0.57 8.26 -21.01
C GLN A 206 0.58 7.27 -20.71
N ALA A 207 0.38 6.39 -19.71
CA ALA A 207 1.34 5.33 -19.41
C ALA A 207 1.56 4.41 -20.63
N LEU A 208 0.46 3.98 -21.29
CA LEU A 208 0.53 3.15 -22.48
C LEU A 208 1.28 3.86 -23.61
N LYS A 209 0.98 5.14 -23.87
CA LYS A 209 1.70 5.93 -24.88
C LYS A 209 3.20 5.91 -24.62
N VAL A 210 3.64 6.27 -23.41
CA VAL A 210 5.07 6.31 -23.04
C VAL A 210 5.71 4.92 -23.12
N ALA A 211 5.02 3.88 -22.64
CA ALA A 211 5.52 2.50 -22.70
C ALA A 211 5.65 2.01 -24.15
N SER A 212 4.68 2.27 -25.01
CA SER A 212 4.72 1.93 -26.43
C SER A 212 5.83 2.68 -27.17
N GLU A 213 6.05 3.96 -26.85
CA GLU A 213 7.18 4.73 -27.37
C GLU A 213 8.52 4.09 -26.99
N GLY A 214 8.70 3.72 -25.72
CA GLY A 214 9.89 3.02 -25.24
C GLY A 214 10.07 1.64 -25.88
N LEU A 215 8.99 0.85 -26.04
CA LEU A 215 9.04 -0.48 -26.66
C LEU A 215 9.42 -0.45 -28.15
N ARG A 216 9.19 0.67 -28.87
CA ARG A 216 9.70 0.82 -30.24
C ARG A 216 11.22 0.87 -30.30
N LEU A 217 11.86 1.41 -29.26
CA LEU A 217 13.31 1.53 -29.16
C LEU A 217 13.93 0.32 -28.45
N PHE A 218 13.20 -0.25 -27.48
CA PHE A 218 13.65 -1.34 -26.62
C PHE A 218 12.63 -2.49 -26.61
N PRO A 219 12.48 -3.25 -27.71
CA PRO A 219 11.43 -4.26 -27.84
C PRO A 219 11.53 -5.42 -26.85
N HIS A 220 12.69 -5.63 -26.23
CA HIS A 220 12.93 -6.72 -25.28
C HIS A 220 12.84 -6.28 -23.81
N SER A 221 12.44 -5.03 -23.53
CA SER A 221 12.34 -4.55 -22.15
C SER A 221 11.15 -5.16 -21.41
N THR A 222 11.43 -6.10 -20.51
CA THR A 222 10.45 -6.73 -19.62
C THR A 222 9.67 -5.70 -18.79
N ALA A 223 10.35 -4.67 -18.29
CA ALA A 223 9.75 -3.64 -17.46
C ALA A 223 8.75 -2.76 -18.24
N LEU A 224 9.00 -2.49 -19.53
CA LEU A 224 8.08 -1.75 -20.39
C LEU A 224 6.90 -2.62 -20.86
N HIS A 225 7.15 -3.90 -21.17
CA HIS A 225 6.06 -4.84 -21.46
C HIS A 225 5.12 -5.01 -20.28
N TYR A 226 5.65 -5.11 -19.06
CA TYR A 226 4.85 -5.15 -17.84
C TYR A 226 3.94 -3.92 -17.72
N LEU A 227 4.49 -2.71 -17.86
CA LEU A 227 3.69 -1.47 -17.77
C LEU A 227 2.66 -1.35 -18.91
N ALA A 228 3.01 -1.73 -20.13
CA ALA A 228 2.05 -1.77 -21.24
C ALA A 228 0.90 -2.75 -20.93
N ALA A 229 1.21 -3.93 -20.40
CA ALA A 229 0.22 -4.93 -20.00
C ALA A 229 -0.73 -4.38 -18.91
N SER A 230 -0.19 -3.76 -17.86
CA SER A 230 -0.98 -3.15 -16.79
C SER A 230 -1.83 -1.98 -17.29
N ALA A 231 -1.31 -1.18 -18.23
CA ALA A 231 -2.07 -0.09 -18.85
C ALA A 231 -3.21 -0.60 -19.73
N HIS A 232 -2.98 -1.61 -20.57
CA HIS A 232 -4.05 -2.26 -21.35
C HIS A 232 -5.09 -2.92 -20.44
N HIS A 233 -4.66 -3.59 -19.35
CA HIS A 233 -5.56 -4.19 -18.37
C HIS A 233 -6.45 -3.10 -17.73
N ALA A 234 -5.85 -1.99 -17.31
CA ALA A 234 -6.58 -0.84 -16.81
C ALA A 234 -7.60 -0.28 -17.84
N LEU A 235 -7.25 -0.27 -19.13
CA LEU A 235 -8.12 0.21 -20.22
C LEU A 235 -9.16 -0.81 -20.69
N ALA A 236 -9.31 -1.96 -20.01
CA ALA A 236 -10.19 -3.06 -20.38
C ALA A 236 -9.82 -3.77 -21.70
N ASP A 237 -8.61 -3.53 -22.23
CA ASP A 237 -8.07 -4.28 -23.37
C ASP A 237 -7.33 -5.53 -22.86
N HIS A 238 -8.11 -6.49 -22.37
CA HIS A 238 -7.57 -7.70 -21.74
C HIS A 238 -6.80 -8.60 -22.73
N ALA A 239 -7.10 -8.51 -24.03
CA ALA A 239 -6.41 -9.28 -25.06
C ALA A 239 -4.97 -8.77 -25.25
N ALA A 240 -4.78 -7.46 -25.42
CA ALA A 240 -3.44 -6.88 -25.51
C ALA A 240 -2.68 -7.01 -24.18
N ALA A 241 -3.39 -6.85 -23.05
CA ALA A 241 -2.80 -7.08 -21.72
C ALA A 241 -2.23 -8.50 -21.59
N ALA A 242 -3.02 -9.52 -21.93
CA ALA A 242 -2.59 -10.92 -21.85
C ALA A 242 -1.38 -11.21 -22.76
N LYS A 243 -1.32 -10.60 -23.95
CA LYS A 243 -0.18 -10.72 -24.87
C LYS A 243 1.10 -10.20 -24.21
N HIS A 244 1.07 -8.97 -23.69
CA HIS A 244 2.23 -8.36 -23.06
C HIS A 244 2.65 -9.06 -21.76
N TYR A 245 1.71 -9.48 -20.90
CA TYR A 245 2.05 -10.30 -19.73
C TYR A 245 2.72 -11.60 -20.13
N SER A 246 2.25 -12.26 -21.20
CA SER A 246 2.86 -13.50 -21.69
C SER A 246 4.29 -13.27 -22.20
N THR A 247 4.56 -12.12 -22.83
CA THR A 247 5.94 -11.72 -23.20
C THR A 247 6.84 -11.52 -21.97
N VAL A 248 6.32 -10.93 -20.89
CA VAL A 248 7.06 -10.81 -19.62
C VAL A 248 7.39 -12.19 -19.05
N LEU A 249 6.43 -13.12 -19.08
CA LEU A 249 6.62 -14.47 -18.55
C LEU A 249 7.60 -15.30 -19.39
N SER A 250 7.62 -15.11 -20.72
CA SER A 250 8.57 -15.82 -21.58
C SER A 250 10.01 -15.31 -21.48
N THR A 251 10.21 -14.07 -21.03
CA THR A 251 11.53 -13.41 -20.98
C THR A 251 12.08 -13.26 -19.55
N GLY A 252 11.21 -13.13 -18.55
CA GLY A 252 11.58 -12.78 -17.17
C GLY A 252 11.91 -13.97 -16.26
N GLY A 253 11.47 -15.19 -16.60
CA GLY A 253 11.60 -16.36 -15.70
C GLY A 253 13.02 -16.88 -15.48
N GLN A 254 14.01 -16.38 -16.23
CA GLN A 254 15.42 -16.79 -16.13
C GLN A 254 16.32 -15.73 -15.48
N SER A 255 15.79 -14.55 -15.14
CA SER A 255 16.60 -13.47 -14.57
C SER A 255 16.81 -13.67 -13.07
N THR A 256 18.04 -13.50 -12.60
CA THR A 256 18.40 -13.46 -11.18
C THR A 256 18.20 -12.06 -10.56
N GLU A 257 17.83 -11.06 -11.37
CA GLU A 257 17.58 -9.71 -10.88
C GLU A 257 16.24 -9.62 -10.13
N GLU A 258 16.29 -9.13 -8.89
CA GLU A 258 15.13 -9.01 -8.00
C GLU A 258 13.94 -8.26 -8.66
N HIS A 259 14.24 -7.17 -9.38
CA HIS A 259 13.22 -6.37 -10.07
C HIS A 259 12.57 -7.13 -11.23
N ALA A 260 13.33 -7.92 -11.98
CA ALA A 260 12.81 -8.73 -13.07
C ALA A 260 11.93 -9.86 -12.53
N GLN A 261 12.36 -10.51 -11.43
CA GLN A 261 11.56 -11.53 -10.75
C GLN A 261 10.25 -10.96 -10.19
N LYS A 262 10.28 -9.75 -9.64
CA LYS A 262 9.08 -9.05 -9.17
C LYS A 262 8.09 -8.81 -10.31
N HIS A 263 8.55 -8.27 -11.44
CA HIS A 263 7.69 -8.08 -12.62
C HIS A 263 7.16 -9.41 -13.17
N TYR A 264 7.97 -10.47 -13.17
CA TYR A 264 7.55 -11.81 -13.57
C TYR A 264 6.39 -12.33 -12.69
N ASN A 265 6.55 -12.26 -11.37
CA ASN A 265 5.50 -12.71 -10.44
C ASN A 265 4.22 -11.87 -10.63
N LEU A 266 4.33 -10.53 -10.68
CA LEU A 266 3.18 -9.65 -10.89
C LEU A 266 2.48 -9.91 -12.23
N ALA A 267 3.23 -10.10 -13.31
CA ALA A 267 2.70 -10.37 -14.63
C ALA A 267 1.88 -11.66 -14.68
N PHE A 268 2.31 -12.70 -13.95
CA PHE A 268 1.54 -13.94 -13.85
C PHE A 268 0.16 -13.67 -13.23
N TYR A 269 0.12 -13.17 -12.00
CA TYR A 269 -1.15 -12.98 -11.29
C TYR A 269 -2.09 -11.98 -11.99
N GLN A 270 -1.54 -10.88 -12.51
CA GLN A 270 -2.33 -9.88 -13.22
C GLN A 270 -2.89 -10.40 -14.54
N ARG A 271 -2.21 -11.35 -15.21
CA ARG A 271 -2.74 -12.01 -16.40
C ARG A 271 -3.92 -12.91 -16.07
N GLU A 272 -3.84 -13.69 -14.99
CA GLU A 272 -4.95 -14.55 -14.54
C GLU A 272 -6.17 -13.71 -14.19
N VAL A 273 -5.98 -12.58 -13.51
CA VAL A 273 -7.04 -11.64 -13.16
C VAL A 273 -7.61 -10.96 -14.41
N ALA A 274 -6.76 -10.55 -15.35
CA ALA A 274 -7.22 -9.97 -16.61
C ALA A 274 -8.09 -10.96 -17.41
N ALA A 275 -7.72 -12.25 -17.42
CA ALA A 275 -8.52 -13.30 -18.05
C ALA A 275 -9.87 -13.46 -17.34
N TYR A 276 -9.88 -13.52 -16.00
CA TYR A 276 -11.10 -13.58 -15.22
C TYR A 276 -12.02 -12.37 -15.47
N THR A 277 -11.51 -11.15 -15.34
CA THR A 277 -12.29 -9.91 -15.52
C THR A 277 -12.93 -9.85 -16.90
N ARG A 278 -12.24 -10.36 -17.94
CA ARG A 278 -12.77 -10.47 -19.30
C ARG A 278 -14.06 -11.28 -19.37
N THR A 279 -14.20 -12.34 -18.57
CA THR A 279 -15.40 -13.21 -18.57
C THR A 279 -16.62 -12.52 -17.97
N CYS A 280 -16.42 -11.51 -17.13
CA CYS A 280 -17.50 -10.83 -16.42
C CYS A 280 -17.84 -9.44 -17.01
N LEU A 281 -17.23 -9.03 -18.13
CA LEU A 281 -17.41 -7.69 -18.70
C LEU A 281 -18.86 -7.34 -19.04
N THR A 282 -19.62 -8.30 -19.55
CA THR A 282 -21.03 -8.12 -19.93
C THR A 282 -21.98 -8.35 -18.75
N GLN A 283 -21.47 -8.78 -17.60
CA GLN A 283 -22.25 -9.01 -16.40
C GLN A 283 -22.24 -7.76 -15.51
N PRO A 284 -23.24 -7.59 -14.62
CA PRO A 284 -23.19 -6.56 -13.57
C PRO A 284 -21.96 -6.73 -12.68
N LEU A 285 -21.47 -5.63 -12.10
CA LEU A 285 -20.31 -5.66 -11.21
C LEU A 285 -20.53 -6.60 -10.00
N THR A 286 -21.75 -6.72 -9.52
CA THR A 286 -22.12 -7.60 -8.40
C THR A 286 -21.90 -9.08 -8.70
N ALA A 287 -21.92 -9.49 -9.98
CA ALA A 287 -21.62 -10.85 -10.42
C ALA A 287 -20.10 -11.13 -10.51
N CYS A 288 -19.27 -10.08 -10.56
CA CYS A 288 -17.81 -10.21 -10.47
C CYS A 288 -17.42 -10.42 -9.01
N ASN A 289 -16.97 -11.62 -8.68
CA ASN A 289 -16.51 -11.97 -7.33
C ASN A 289 -15.16 -12.68 -7.39
N ILE A 290 -14.09 -11.89 -7.36
CA ILE A 290 -12.71 -12.40 -7.42
C ILE A 290 -12.43 -13.32 -6.23
N ASP A 291 -12.86 -12.95 -5.03
CA ASP A 291 -12.57 -13.70 -3.79
C ASP A 291 -13.28 -15.06 -3.73
N ALA A 292 -14.44 -15.18 -4.37
CA ALA A 292 -15.19 -16.44 -4.42
C ALA A 292 -14.82 -17.32 -5.61
N HIS A 293 -14.46 -16.73 -6.75
CA HIS A 293 -14.25 -17.47 -8.00
C HIS A 293 -12.77 -17.81 -8.28
N LEU A 294 -11.81 -17.05 -7.73
CA LEU A 294 -10.40 -17.40 -7.82
C LEU A 294 -10.01 -18.40 -6.74
N HIS A 295 -9.11 -19.32 -7.09
CA HIS A 295 -8.62 -20.31 -6.13
C HIS A 295 -7.90 -19.66 -4.95
N PRO A 296 -8.20 -20.03 -3.69
CA PRO A 296 -7.63 -19.37 -2.51
C PRO A 296 -6.09 -19.36 -2.47
N ALA A 297 -5.44 -20.45 -2.90
CA ALA A 297 -3.97 -20.49 -2.97
C ALA A 297 -3.39 -19.50 -4.00
N LEU A 298 -4.12 -19.23 -5.10
CA LEU A 298 -3.71 -18.23 -6.09
C LEU A 298 -3.78 -16.83 -5.49
N LEU A 299 -4.89 -16.51 -4.81
CA LEU A 299 -5.06 -15.22 -4.13
C LEU A 299 -3.98 -15.02 -3.06
N GLU A 300 -3.73 -16.04 -2.25
CA GLU A 300 -2.72 -15.99 -1.20
C GLU A 300 -1.31 -15.77 -1.75
N ALA A 301 -0.89 -16.59 -2.73
CA ALA A 301 0.41 -16.46 -3.38
C ALA A 301 0.57 -15.11 -4.07
N TRP A 302 -0.51 -14.57 -4.66
CA TRP A 302 -0.52 -13.22 -5.22
C TRP A 302 -0.28 -12.16 -4.15
N MET A 303 -0.97 -12.24 -3.01
CA MET A 303 -0.81 -11.26 -1.93
C MET A 303 0.59 -11.31 -1.30
N LYS A 304 1.21 -12.49 -1.26
CA LYS A 304 2.61 -12.68 -0.83
C LYS A 304 3.64 -12.39 -1.92
N LEU A 305 3.18 -12.21 -3.15
CA LEU A 305 3.99 -12.13 -4.37
C LEU A 305 4.95 -13.33 -4.53
N GLU A 306 4.49 -14.52 -4.16
CA GLU A 306 5.26 -15.75 -4.29
C GLU A 306 5.52 -16.09 -5.76
N PRO A 307 6.68 -16.71 -6.07
CA PRO A 307 6.94 -17.23 -7.40
C PRO A 307 5.84 -18.21 -7.87
N PRO A 308 5.29 -18.06 -9.09
CA PRO A 308 4.21 -18.91 -9.61
C PRO A 308 4.49 -20.42 -9.62
N HIS A 309 5.76 -20.84 -9.60
CA HIS A 309 6.13 -22.26 -9.57
C HIS A 309 5.89 -22.92 -8.21
N LEU A 310 5.66 -22.13 -7.14
CA LEU A 310 5.30 -22.63 -5.81
C LEU A 310 3.80 -22.93 -5.66
N LEU A 311 2.98 -22.53 -6.64
CA LEU A 311 1.54 -22.83 -6.63
C LEU A 311 1.32 -24.34 -6.74
N PRO A 312 0.33 -24.89 -5.99
CA PRO A 312 0.04 -26.31 -6.07
C PRO A 312 -0.43 -26.68 -7.50
N PRO A 313 -0.13 -27.89 -8.01
CA PRO A 313 -0.57 -28.31 -9.35
C PRO A 313 -2.08 -28.26 -9.56
N SER A 314 -2.85 -28.35 -8.47
CA SER A 314 -4.31 -28.23 -8.45
C SER A 314 -4.84 -26.79 -8.55
N ALA A 315 -3.98 -25.77 -8.42
CA ALA A 315 -4.40 -24.38 -8.58
C ALA A 315 -4.74 -24.14 -10.06
N PRO A 316 -5.98 -23.77 -10.39
CA PRO A 316 -6.38 -23.49 -11.76
C PRO A 316 -5.53 -22.36 -12.33
N ARG A 317 -4.92 -22.62 -13.49
CA ARG A 317 -4.40 -21.57 -14.35
C ARG A 317 -5.56 -21.15 -15.24
N TYR A 318 -6.02 -19.92 -15.10
CA TYR A 318 -7.15 -19.35 -15.82
C TYR A 318 -6.81 -19.04 -17.30
N THR A 319 -5.66 -19.52 -17.81
CA THR A 319 -5.30 -19.49 -19.23
C THR A 319 -5.72 -20.74 -20.01
N ALA A 320 -6.68 -20.53 -20.91
CA ALA A 320 -6.74 -21.04 -22.30
C ALA A 320 -7.37 -22.40 -22.69
N GLU A 321 -7.85 -23.26 -21.78
CA GLU A 321 -8.65 -24.44 -22.23
C GLU A 321 -10.18 -24.23 -22.17
N GLN A 322 -10.69 -23.49 -21.17
CA GLN A 322 -12.13 -23.15 -21.13
C GLN A 322 -12.51 -21.98 -22.03
N HIS A 323 -11.53 -21.19 -22.47
CA HIS A 323 -11.77 -19.90 -23.14
C HIS A 323 -11.83 -19.98 -24.68
N GLN A 324 -11.20 -20.96 -25.32
CA GLN A 324 -11.29 -21.10 -26.79
C GLN A 324 -12.72 -21.44 -27.26
N GLN A 325 -13.51 -22.13 -26.45
CA GLN A 325 -14.90 -22.49 -26.82
C GLN A 325 -15.90 -21.32 -26.69
N GLN A 326 -15.67 -20.37 -25.78
CA GLN A 326 -16.57 -19.20 -25.59
C GLN A 326 -16.18 -17.96 -26.40
N GLN A 327 -14.97 -17.90 -26.97
CA GLN A 327 -14.39 -16.67 -27.55
C GLN A 327 -14.78 -16.34 -29.01
N ARG A 328 -15.61 -17.13 -29.69
CA ARG A 328 -15.98 -16.82 -31.08
C ARG A 328 -17.00 -15.68 -31.26
N GLN A 329 -17.52 -15.05 -30.19
CA GLN A 329 -18.70 -14.19 -30.30
C GLN A 329 -18.60 -12.74 -29.80
N GLN A 330 -17.48 -12.23 -29.29
CA GLN A 330 -17.47 -10.84 -28.80
C GLN A 330 -16.27 -10.04 -29.32
N GLN A 331 -16.46 -9.39 -30.48
CA GLN A 331 -15.69 -8.20 -30.83
C GLN A 331 -16.13 -7.06 -29.89
N GLN A 332 -15.15 -6.52 -29.15
CA GLN A 332 -15.37 -5.48 -28.15
C GLN A 332 -15.32 -4.10 -28.83
N GLY A 333 -16.46 -3.41 -28.84
CA GLY A 333 -16.53 -1.98 -29.18
C GLY A 333 -16.31 -1.09 -27.96
N GLU A 334 -15.92 0.17 -28.20
CA GLU A 334 -15.83 1.19 -27.15
C GLU A 334 -17.25 1.48 -26.59
N VAL A 335 -17.43 1.33 -25.28
CA VAL A 335 -18.72 1.59 -24.62
C VAL A 335 -18.91 3.08 -24.43
N ARG A 336 -20.02 3.60 -24.96
CA ARG A 336 -20.45 4.99 -24.73
C ARG A 336 -21.33 5.07 -23.49
N LEU A 337 -20.98 5.99 -22.59
CA LEU A 337 -21.75 6.22 -21.36
C LEU A 337 -22.96 7.12 -21.64
N SER A 338 -24.07 6.83 -20.97
CA SER A 338 -25.28 7.66 -21.02
C SER A 338 -25.06 9.01 -20.34
N ALA A 339 -25.90 10.02 -20.64
CA ALA A 339 -25.84 11.32 -19.96
C ALA A 339 -25.97 11.19 -18.43
N GLY A 340 -26.82 10.26 -17.96
CA GLY A 340 -26.95 9.94 -16.54
C GLY A 340 -25.68 9.35 -15.93
N ALA A 341 -25.00 8.44 -16.64
CA ALA A 341 -23.72 7.89 -16.20
C ALA A 341 -22.62 8.96 -16.16
N VAL A 342 -22.60 9.90 -17.12
CA VAL A 342 -21.67 11.03 -17.13
C VAL A 342 -21.93 11.96 -15.94
N ALA A 343 -23.19 12.28 -15.62
CA ALA A 343 -23.55 13.09 -14.46
C ALA A 343 -23.15 12.39 -13.14
N LEU A 344 -23.35 11.08 -13.06
CA LEU A 344 -22.93 10.25 -11.93
C LEU A 344 -21.41 10.30 -11.74
N VAL A 345 -20.63 10.15 -12.81
CA VAL A 345 -19.16 10.26 -12.77
C VAL A 345 -18.72 11.66 -12.35
N ALA A 346 -19.37 12.71 -12.85
CA ALA A 346 -19.07 14.08 -12.47
C ALA A 346 -19.32 14.33 -10.97
N LYS A 347 -20.35 13.70 -10.38
CA LYS A 347 -20.55 13.74 -8.94
C LYS A 347 -19.50 12.91 -8.19
N ALA A 348 -19.19 11.70 -8.67
CA ALA A 348 -18.15 10.86 -8.08
C ALA A 348 -16.79 11.58 -8.02
N ASP A 349 -16.42 12.33 -9.06
CA ASP A 349 -15.19 13.14 -9.09
C ASP A 349 -15.17 14.27 -8.04
N LYS A 350 -16.33 14.67 -7.49
CA LYS A 350 -16.43 15.62 -6.36
C LYS A 350 -16.40 14.93 -5.00
N VAL A 351 -16.95 13.72 -4.89
CA VAL A 351 -17.01 12.95 -3.62
C VAL A 351 -15.69 12.24 -3.35
N GLY A 352 -15.12 11.61 -4.37
CA GLY A 352 -13.89 10.81 -4.30
C GLY A 352 -12.71 11.46 -3.57
N PRO A 353 -12.36 12.72 -3.88
CA PRO A 353 -11.29 13.43 -3.19
C PRO A 353 -11.44 13.54 -1.66
N ARG A 354 -12.66 13.39 -1.12
CA ARG A 354 -12.91 13.41 0.33
C ARG A 354 -12.42 12.14 1.04
N ALA A 355 -12.16 11.06 0.30
CA ALA A 355 -11.57 9.81 0.82
C ALA A 355 -10.03 9.78 0.69
N MET A 356 -9.38 10.93 0.44
CA MET A 356 -7.94 11.01 0.23
C MET A 356 -7.21 11.64 1.41
N TYR A 357 -6.10 11.04 1.82
CA TYR A 357 -5.21 11.62 2.81
C TYR A 357 -4.39 12.77 2.25
N ARG A 358 -4.31 13.85 3.04
CA ARG A 358 -3.51 15.04 2.77
C ARG A 358 -2.20 14.98 3.56
N VAL A 359 -1.43 13.93 3.29
CA VAL A 359 -0.12 13.65 3.89
C VAL A 359 0.87 13.33 2.78
N GLY A 360 2.15 13.64 3.01
CA GLY A 360 3.22 13.28 2.10
C GLY A 360 3.22 11.79 1.73
N GLY A 361 3.59 11.50 0.48
CA GLY A 361 3.72 10.14 -0.05
C GLY A 361 2.47 9.53 -0.64
N PHE A 362 1.31 10.19 -0.54
CA PHE A 362 0.10 9.78 -1.24
C PHE A 362 -0.02 10.51 -2.58
N LEU A 363 0.13 9.78 -3.68
CA LEU A 363 -0.12 10.31 -5.03
C LEU A 363 -1.61 10.46 -5.30
N HIS A 364 -1.96 11.54 -6.00
CA HIS A 364 -3.33 11.78 -6.44
C HIS A 364 -3.62 10.91 -7.67
N ASP A 365 -4.25 9.76 -7.44
CA ASP A 365 -4.71 8.84 -8.48
C ASP A 365 -6.15 9.18 -8.87
N LYS A 366 -6.34 9.86 -10.01
CA LYS A 366 -7.67 10.29 -10.48
C LYS A 366 -8.63 9.11 -10.59
N ARG A 367 -8.15 7.95 -11.02
CA ARG A 367 -8.96 6.76 -11.27
C ARG A 367 -9.42 6.13 -9.96
N LYS A 368 -8.54 6.03 -8.96
CA LYS A 368 -8.89 5.56 -7.60
C LYS A 368 -9.82 6.52 -6.88
N LEU A 369 -9.64 7.83 -7.04
CA LEU A 369 -10.54 8.82 -6.44
C LEU A 369 -11.94 8.74 -7.06
N ARG A 370 -12.04 8.62 -8.39
CA ARG A 370 -13.33 8.38 -9.04
C ARG A 370 -14.00 7.11 -8.55
N MET A 371 -13.24 6.01 -8.46
CA MET A 371 -13.73 4.76 -7.88
C MET A 371 -14.28 4.98 -6.47
N ALA A 372 -13.55 5.71 -5.61
CA ALA A 372 -13.98 5.99 -4.25
C ALA A 372 -15.31 6.76 -4.23
N GLY A 373 -15.48 7.73 -5.13
CA GLY A 373 -16.74 8.47 -5.29
C GLY A 373 -17.90 7.59 -5.76
N LEU A 374 -17.67 6.76 -6.80
CA LEU A 374 -18.70 5.83 -7.31
C LEU A 374 -19.09 4.79 -6.25
N ALA A 375 -18.12 4.23 -5.53
CA ALA A 375 -18.37 3.28 -4.45
C ALA A 375 -19.12 3.92 -3.28
N ALA A 376 -18.83 5.18 -2.92
CA ALA A 376 -19.56 5.89 -1.88
C ALA A 376 -21.02 6.15 -2.28
N LEU A 377 -21.26 6.53 -3.55
CA LEU A 377 -22.62 6.71 -4.08
C LEU A 377 -23.39 5.39 -4.18
N ASP A 378 -22.70 4.30 -4.51
CA ASP A 378 -23.26 2.95 -4.56
C ASP A 378 -23.71 2.49 -3.16
N VAL A 379 -22.83 2.61 -2.16
CA VAL A 379 -23.15 2.35 -0.75
C VAL A 379 -24.29 3.25 -0.28
N MET A 380 -24.28 4.53 -0.64
CA MET A 380 -25.34 5.48 -0.29
C MET A 380 -26.70 4.96 -0.76
N GLN A 381 -26.82 4.63 -2.05
CA GLN A 381 -28.09 4.19 -2.64
C GLN A 381 -28.57 2.86 -2.05
N GLN A 382 -27.67 1.88 -1.88
CA GLN A 382 -28.01 0.58 -1.31
C GLN A 382 -28.44 0.70 0.16
N ALA A 383 -27.71 1.47 0.98
CA ALA A 383 -28.02 1.65 2.40
C ALA A 383 -29.32 2.45 2.60
N SER A 384 -29.55 3.51 1.83
CA SER A 384 -30.80 4.28 1.89
C SER A 384 -32.01 3.41 1.60
N SER A 385 -31.93 2.54 0.58
CA SER A 385 -33.00 1.59 0.23
C SER A 385 -33.24 0.55 1.31
N THR A 386 -32.17 -0.01 1.90
CA THR A 386 -32.29 -0.93 3.04
C THR A 386 -33.00 -0.29 4.23
N TRP A 387 -32.60 0.92 4.63
CA TRP A 387 -33.21 1.59 5.78
C TRP A 387 -34.65 2.05 5.52
N GLN A 388 -35.03 2.33 4.27
CA GLN A 388 -36.43 2.59 3.91
C GLN A 388 -37.28 1.33 4.10
N ALA A 389 -36.80 0.19 3.59
CA ALA A 389 -37.51 -1.09 3.75
C ALA A 389 -37.65 -1.51 5.21
N MET A 390 -36.62 -1.31 6.04
CA MET A 390 -36.69 -1.61 7.47
C MET A 390 -37.75 -0.77 8.20
N GLN A 391 -37.94 0.48 7.78
CA GLN A 391 -38.97 1.35 8.33
C GLN A 391 -40.38 0.88 7.91
N GLU A 392 -40.56 0.53 6.62
CA GLU A 392 -41.83 -0.02 6.11
C GLU A 392 -42.21 -1.33 6.82
N ASP A 393 -41.24 -2.25 6.99
CA ASP A 393 -41.47 -3.54 7.65
C ASP A 393 -41.88 -3.36 9.14
N GLU A 394 -41.30 -2.38 9.87
CA GLU A 394 -41.69 -2.05 11.25
C GLU A 394 -43.08 -1.38 11.35
N GLU A 395 -43.43 -0.52 10.38
CA GLU A 395 -44.75 0.13 10.33
C GLU A 395 -45.86 -0.92 10.05
N GLU A 396 -45.60 -1.89 9.18
CA GLU A 396 -46.51 -3.03 8.92
C GLU A 396 -46.69 -3.93 10.17
N GLU A 397 -45.62 -4.18 10.95
CA GLU A 397 -45.71 -4.94 12.21
C GLU A 397 -46.54 -4.21 13.29
N GLN A 398 -46.48 -2.87 13.32
CA GLN A 398 -47.25 -2.05 14.27
C GLN A 398 -48.74 -1.96 13.90
N ASP A 399 -49.06 -1.73 12.62
CA ASP A 399 -50.45 -1.69 12.13
C ASP A 399 -51.14 -3.06 12.16
N GLY A 400 -50.38 -4.16 12.01
CA GLY A 400 -50.88 -5.53 12.10
C GLY A 400 -51.37 -5.95 13.50
N SER A 401 -51.14 -5.15 14.54
CA SER A 401 -51.51 -5.45 15.93
C SER A 401 -52.91 -4.96 16.34
N VAL A 402 -53.67 -4.29 15.46
CA VAL A 402 -54.97 -3.64 15.78
C VAL A 402 -56.21 -4.44 15.34
N VAL A 403 -56.09 -5.64 14.76
CA VAL A 403 -57.28 -6.49 14.50
C VAL A 403 -57.57 -7.37 15.71
N GLY A 404 -58.43 -6.87 16.59
CA GLY A 404 -58.94 -7.55 17.77
C GLY A 404 -59.79 -8.81 17.47
N SER A 405 -59.46 -9.87 18.20
CA SER A 405 -60.28 -10.96 18.75
C SER A 405 -61.65 -11.31 18.14
N SER A 406 -61.81 -12.58 17.75
CA SER A 406 -62.98 -13.37 18.19
C SER A 406 -62.70 -14.88 18.21
N SER A 407 -63.12 -15.51 19.29
CA SER A 407 -63.13 -16.94 19.63
C SER A 407 -63.76 -17.88 18.59
N GLY A 408 -63.22 -19.10 18.46
CA GLY A 408 -63.91 -20.22 17.82
C GLY A 408 -63.05 -21.49 17.73
N ARG A 409 -63.59 -22.62 18.21
CA ARG A 409 -62.98 -23.94 18.37
C ARG A 409 -62.80 -24.74 17.05
N ASP A 410 -61.89 -25.71 17.14
CA ASP A 410 -61.80 -27.03 16.49
C ASP A 410 -61.73 -27.15 14.95
N GLY A 411 -60.84 -28.04 14.48
CA GLY A 411 -60.99 -28.73 13.19
C GLY A 411 -59.72 -28.89 12.39
N SER A 412 -59.30 -30.14 12.23
CA SER A 412 -58.20 -30.59 11.37
C SER A 412 -58.53 -30.53 9.87
N SER A 413 -57.46 -30.60 9.06
CA SER A 413 -57.34 -31.15 7.69
C SER A 413 -57.13 -30.18 6.51
N SER A 414 -56.07 -30.53 5.77
CA SER A 414 -55.67 -30.30 4.38
C SER A 414 -56.60 -29.56 3.41
N SER A 415 -56.06 -28.56 2.71
CA SER A 415 -55.64 -28.64 1.28
C SER A 415 -55.66 -27.28 0.56
N SER A 416 -54.64 -27.09 -0.27
CA SER A 416 -54.48 -26.18 -1.42
C SER A 416 -55.65 -25.30 -1.85
N SER A 417 -55.41 -23.99 -2.00
CA SER A 417 -55.23 -23.34 -3.33
C SER A 417 -55.29 -21.80 -3.28
N SER A 418 -54.58 -21.19 -4.23
CA SER A 418 -54.71 -19.81 -4.75
C SER A 418 -54.10 -18.65 -3.95
N SER A 419 -52.80 -18.41 -4.18
CA SER A 419 -52.12 -17.13 -3.89
C SER A 419 -51.65 -16.44 -5.19
N THR A 420 -52.56 -16.24 -6.14
CA THR A 420 -52.31 -15.50 -7.39
C THR A 420 -52.42 -13.97 -7.24
N GLY A 421 -52.04 -13.44 -6.07
CA GLY A 421 -52.10 -11.99 -5.76
C GLY A 421 -50.76 -11.34 -5.37
N LYS A 422 -49.72 -12.09 -4.94
CA LYS A 422 -48.48 -11.52 -4.39
C LYS A 422 -47.26 -11.53 -5.32
N VAL A 423 -47.38 -12.07 -6.54
CA VAL A 423 -46.21 -12.29 -7.43
C VAL A 423 -45.89 -11.08 -8.33
N LYS A 424 -46.71 -10.02 -8.36
CA LYS A 424 -46.49 -8.86 -9.26
C LYS A 424 -45.80 -7.62 -8.65
N GLN A 425 -45.48 -7.60 -7.35
CA GLN A 425 -44.75 -6.47 -6.73
C GLN A 425 -43.28 -6.78 -6.35
N GLN A 426 -42.75 -7.93 -6.74
CA GLN A 426 -41.39 -8.34 -6.38
C GLN A 426 -40.32 -8.02 -7.44
N LYS A 427 -40.67 -7.26 -8.49
CA LYS A 427 -39.82 -7.03 -9.67
C LYS A 427 -39.03 -5.72 -9.72
N ARG A 428 -38.94 -4.96 -8.61
CA ARG A 428 -38.12 -3.73 -8.50
C ARG A 428 -37.53 -3.52 -7.10
N ARG A 429 -36.93 -4.54 -6.49
CA ARG A 429 -36.11 -4.35 -5.27
C ARG A 429 -34.64 -4.45 -5.71
N GLY A 430 -33.94 -3.31 -5.74
CA GLY A 430 -32.49 -3.26 -5.98
C GLY A 430 -31.70 -4.08 -4.96
N ALA A 431 -30.40 -4.26 -5.16
CA ALA A 431 -29.54 -4.97 -4.22
C ALA A 431 -29.65 -4.35 -2.82
N ARG A 432 -30.07 -5.15 -1.82
CA ARG A 432 -30.22 -4.72 -0.43
C ARG A 432 -28.98 -5.09 0.37
N ILE A 433 -28.57 -4.21 1.27
CA ILE A 433 -27.54 -4.48 2.28
C ILE A 433 -28.17 -5.34 3.38
N GLY A 434 -27.75 -6.60 3.51
CA GLY A 434 -28.20 -7.53 4.55
C GLY A 434 -27.40 -7.42 5.85
N GLY A 435 -26.17 -6.91 5.78
CA GLY A 435 -25.30 -6.68 6.94
C GLY A 435 -24.11 -5.78 6.61
N TRP A 436 -23.27 -5.49 7.61
CA TRP A 436 -22.04 -4.70 7.40
C TRP A 436 -21.20 -5.28 6.26
N ARG A 437 -21.10 -6.61 6.14
CA ARG A 437 -20.27 -7.27 5.13
C ARG A 437 -20.64 -6.84 3.71
N ASP A 438 -21.91 -6.60 3.42
CA ASP A 438 -22.36 -6.18 2.10
C ASP A 438 -21.91 -4.74 1.77
N VAL A 439 -21.90 -3.84 2.76
CA VAL A 439 -21.35 -2.48 2.63
C VAL A 439 -19.90 -2.53 2.17
N PHE A 440 -19.07 -3.27 2.92
CA PHE A 440 -17.64 -3.35 2.64
C PHE A 440 -17.38 -4.15 1.36
N GLN A 441 -18.15 -5.20 1.07
CA GLN A 441 -18.03 -5.98 -0.16
C GLN A 441 -18.33 -5.16 -1.40
N ALA A 442 -19.34 -4.27 -1.36
CA ALA A 442 -19.62 -3.36 -2.47
C ALA A 442 -18.37 -2.53 -2.81
N ILE A 443 -17.76 -1.90 -1.80
CA ILE A 443 -16.54 -1.10 -1.96
C ILE A 443 -15.34 -1.95 -2.43
N VAL A 444 -15.17 -3.15 -1.88
CA VAL A 444 -14.07 -4.06 -2.26
C VAL A 444 -14.16 -4.47 -3.74
N ARG A 445 -15.36 -4.71 -4.28
CA ARG A 445 -15.54 -4.99 -5.73
C ARG A 445 -15.05 -3.83 -6.60
N TRP A 446 -15.41 -2.60 -6.23
CA TRP A 446 -14.90 -1.40 -6.89
C TRP A 446 -13.37 -1.29 -6.80
N ARG A 447 -12.79 -1.66 -5.64
CA ARG A 447 -11.35 -1.65 -5.43
C ARG A 447 -10.61 -2.72 -6.25
N GLN A 448 -11.24 -3.87 -6.48
CA GLN A 448 -10.67 -4.99 -7.21
C GLN A 448 -10.50 -4.73 -8.71
N ILE A 449 -11.35 -3.89 -9.29
CA ILE A 449 -11.37 -3.62 -10.74
C ILE A 449 -10.62 -2.34 -11.14
N VAL A 450 -10.35 -1.43 -10.19
CA VAL A 450 -9.87 -0.07 -10.52
C VAL A 450 -8.39 0.00 -10.87
N ASP A 451 -7.55 -0.82 -10.24
CA ASP A 451 -6.11 -0.78 -10.45
C ASP A 451 -5.53 -2.20 -10.41
N PRO A 452 -5.09 -2.74 -11.55
CA PRO A 452 -4.49 -4.07 -11.59
C PRO A 452 -3.15 -4.14 -10.84
N MET A 453 -2.49 -3.01 -10.59
CA MET A 453 -1.23 -2.93 -9.85
C MET A 453 -1.40 -2.87 -8.33
N ASP A 454 -2.62 -2.67 -7.84
CA ASP A 454 -2.92 -2.46 -6.42
C ASP A 454 -4.13 -3.30 -5.99
N ALA A 455 -3.96 -4.62 -6.14
CA ALA A 455 -5.00 -5.60 -5.90
C ALA A 455 -5.32 -5.77 -4.41
N VAL A 456 -6.59 -6.06 -4.17
CA VAL A 456 -7.18 -6.18 -2.83
C VAL A 456 -8.05 -7.43 -2.79
N SER A 457 -7.90 -8.23 -1.73
CA SER A 457 -8.67 -9.45 -1.52
C SER A 457 -9.01 -9.63 -0.05
N TRP A 458 -10.16 -10.26 0.19
CA TRP A 458 -10.53 -10.69 1.53
C TRP A 458 -9.64 -11.85 1.98
N ILE A 459 -9.12 -11.71 3.20
CA ILE A 459 -8.43 -12.81 3.88
C ILE A 459 -9.51 -13.85 4.26
N GLN A 460 -9.25 -15.14 4.02
CA GLN A 460 -10.19 -16.22 4.35
C GLN A 460 -9.95 -16.75 5.76
N ASP A 461 -11.04 -17.00 6.50
CA ASP A 461 -11.02 -17.59 7.84
C ASP A 461 -10.47 -19.04 7.81
N GLY A 462 -9.77 -19.44 8.88
CA GLY A 462 -9.31 -20.82 9.09
C GLY A 462 -8.15 -21.32 8.23
N LYS A 463 -7.69 -20.58 7.22
CA LYS A 463 -6.52 -20.94 6.40
C LYS A 463 -5.30 -20.15 6.86
N ALA A 464 -4.71 -20.63 7.96
CA ALA A 464 -3.58 -20.04 8.68
C ALA A 464 -2.23 -20.12 7.91
N SER A 465 -2.20 -19.66 6.66
CA SER A 465 -0.97 -19.60 5.86
C SER A 465 -0.58 -18.18 5.45
N TYR A 466 -1.47 -17.18 5.61
CA TYR A 466 -1.10 -15.76 5.52
C TYR A 466 -0.12 -15.43 6.67
N GLY A 467 1.18 -15.58 6.40
CA GLY A 467 2.24 -15.30 7.37
C GLY A 467 2.18 -13.86 7.88
N SER A 468 2.89 -13.61 8.99
CA SER A 468 2.99 -12.30 9.66
C SER A 468 3.34 -11.12 8.72
N HIS A 469 3.96 -11.41 7.58
CA HIS A 469 4.38 -10.43 6.58
C HIS A 469 3.25 -9.81 5.73
N VAL A 470 2.12 -10.50 5.51
CA VAL A 470 1.04 -9.97 4.64
C VAL A 470 0.21 -8.90 5.35
N ALA A 471 0.16 -8.94 6.68
CA ALA A 471 -0.65 -8.04 7.51
C ALA A 471 0.18 -7.02 8.31
N ALA A 472 1.43 -6.76 7.90
CA ALA A 472 2.33 -5.82 8.56
C ALA A 472 2.47 -4.51 7.77
N THR A 473 2.31 -3.38 8.46
CA THR A 473 2.57 -2.03 7.93
C THR A 473 3.79 -1.46 8.66
N PRO A 474 4.99 -1.47 8.03
CA PRO A 474 6.19 -0.96 8.67
C PRO A 474 6.17 0.56 8.77
N ILE A 475 6.46 1.05 9.98
CA ILE A 475 6.80 2.45 10.28
C ILE A 475 8.29 2.66 9.98
N VAL A 476 9.11 1.69 10.37
CA VAL A 476 10.54 1.59 10.06
C VAL A 476 10.81 0.20 9.47
N ASP A 477 11.59 0.12 8.40
CA ASP A 477 11.98 -1.11 7.73
C ASP A 477 13.50 -1.14 7.49
N GLY A 478 14.21 -1.90 8.32
CA GLY A 478 15.68 -1.88 8.37
C GLY A 478 16.18 -0.49 8.83
N GLN A 479 16.81 0.25 7.91
CA GLN A 479 17.24 1.63 8.14
C GLN A 479 16.26 2.67 7.59
N MET A 480 15.23 2.25 6.86
CA MET A 480 14.31 3.13 6.14
C MET A 480 13.18 3.60 7.04
N ASP A 481 12.98 4.91 7.11
CA ASP A 481 11.78 5.51 7.68
C ASP A 481 10.68 5.51 6.61
N ASN A 482 9.57 4.82 6.85
CA ASN A 482 8.48 4.79 5.88
C ASN A 482 7.81 6.16 5.82
N TYR A 483 8.10 6.95 4.78
CA TYR A 483 7.66 8.35 4.68
C TYR A 483 6.15 8.57 4.91
N LYS A 484 5.30 7.60 4.55
CA LYS A 484 3.85 7.69 4.76
C LYS A 484 3.44 7.53 6.22
N TYR A 485 4.18 6.74 6.99
CA TYR A 485 3.75 6.26 8.32
C TYR A 485 4.68 6.70 9.44
N PHE A 486 5.89 7.17 9.13
CA PHE A 486 6.89 7.58 10.11
C PHE A 486 6.43 8.74 11.00
N GLN A 487 5.52 9.59 10.53
CA GLN A 487 4.90 10.62 11.35
C GLN A 487 4.20 10.09 12.62
N PHE A 488 3.87 8.79 12.67
CA PHE A 488 3.27 8.13 13.83
C PHE A 488 4.29 7.40 14.70
N TYR A 489 5.58 7.47 14.39
CA TYR A 489 6.65 6.78 15.11
C TYR A 489 6.63 7.09 16.60
N ASP A 490 6.60 8.37 16.99
CA ASP A 490 6.66 8.77 18.41
C ASP A 490 5.47 8.25 19.21
N ARG A 491 4.27 8.33 18.63
CA ARG A 491 3.04 7.82 19.26
C ARG A 491 3.09 6.29 19.40
N ALA A 492 3.46 5.57 18.34
CA ALA A 492 3.59 4.12 18.38
C ALA A 492 4.70 3.65 19.34
N PHE A 493 5.85 4.34 19.34
CA PHE A 493 6.99 4.05 20.23
C PHE A 493 6.63 4.28 21.70
N SER A 494 5.84 5.31 21.99
CA SER A 494 5.32 5.56 23.34
C SER A 494 4.35 4.46 23.76
N LEU A 495 3.41 4.10 22.89
CA LEU A 495 2.41 3.05 23.17
C LEU A 495 3.02 1.66 23.40
N ILE A 496 4.05 1.26 22.63
CA ILE A 496 4.73 -0.01 22.87
C ILE A 496 5.43 -0.01 24.23
N LYS A 497 6.06 1.10 24.64
CA LYS A 497 6.67 1.25 25.97
C LYS A 497 5.62 1.17 27.07
N ASP A 498 4.54 1.93 26.96
CA ASP A 498 3.46 1.95 27.95
C ASP A 498 2.85 0.56 28.11
N ARG A 499 2.65 -0.15 27.00
CA ARG A 499 2.11 -1.51 27.04
C ARG A 499 3.06 -2.47 27.74
N LEU A 500 4.36 -2.46 27.42
CA LEU A 500 5.37 -3.28 28.11
C LEU A 500 5.42 -3.00 29.62
N LEU A 501 5.28 -1.74 30.01
CA LEU A 501 5.31 -1.32 31.42
C LEU A 501 4.05 -1.76 32.17
N ALA A 502 2.88 -1.67 31.53
CA ALA A 502 1.59 -2.04 32.10
C ALA A 502 1.44 -3.57 32.25
N THR A 503 1.76 -4.33 31.21
CA THR A 503 1.61 -5.80 31.21
C THR A 503 2.79 -6.53 31.83
N ARG A 504 3.93 -5.85 32.00
CA ARG A 504 5.21 -6.42 32.42
C ARG A 504 5.65 -7.62 31.58
N SER A 505 5.16 -7.69 30.34
CA SER A 505 5.38 -8.81 29.43
C SER A 505 5.22 -8.41 27.97
N ALA A 506 5.84 -9.19 27.10
CA ALA A 506 5.69 -9.14 25.64
C ALA A 506 5.38 -10.53 25.08
N THR A 507 5.07 -10.63 23.80
CA THR A 507 4.97 -11.93 23.12
C THR A 507 6.13 -12.08 22.15
N ALA A 508 6.78 -13.26 22.14
CA ALA A 508 7.82 -13.57 21.18
C ALA A 508 7.26 -13.53 19.75
N ASP A 509 8.05 -13.07 18.78
CA ASP A 509 7.61 -12.96 17.38
C ASP A 509 7.16 -14.31 16.78
N SER A 510 7.72 -15.42 17.27
CA SER A 510 7.29 -16.78 16.92
C SER A 510 5.84 -17.10 17.32
N GLY A 511 5.18 -16.24 18.11
CA GLY A 511 3.79 -16.38 18.55
C GLY A 511 3.56 -17.45 19.63
N THR A 512 4.60 -18.16 20.06
CA THR A 512 4.48 -19.37 20.90
C THR A 512 4.77 -19.15 22.39
N SER A 513 5.35 -18.02 22.79
CA SER A 513 5.75 -17.81 24.20
C SER A 513 5.61 -16.36 24.67
N SER A 514 5.21 -16.21 25.94
CA SER A 514 5.22 -14.93 26.65
C SER A 514 6.62 -14.65 27.20
N ILE A 515 7.07 -13.40 27.08
CA ILE A 515 8.34 -12.89 27.57
C ILE A 515 8.03 -12.08 28.84
N SER A 516 8.37 -12.62 30.00
CA SER A 516 8.24 -11.90 31.27
C SER A 516 9.39 -10.89 31.46
N LEU A 517 9.08 -9.66 31.85
CA LEU A 517 10.07 -8.60 32.01
C LEU A 517 10.47 -8.41 33.47
N SER A 518 11.77 -8.54 33.74
CA SER A 518 12.35 -8.28 35.06
C SER A 518 12.24 -6.79 35.45
N ALA A 519 12.37 -6.48 36.75
CA ALA A 519 12.43 -5.09 37.21
C ALA A 519 13.57 -4.27 36.56
N SER A 520 14.69 -4.93 36.23
CA SER A 520 15.81 -4.34 35.49
C SER A 520 15.41 -4.01 34.05
N SER A 521 14.79 -4.96 33.35
CA SER A 521 14.27 -4.77 31.99
C SER A 521 13.28 -3.61 31.92
N LEU A 522 12.35 -3.52 32.88
CA LEU A 522 11.38 -2.42 32.94
C LEU A 522 12.05 -1.04 33.16
N LYS A 523 13.14 -0.96 33.93
CA LYS A 523 13.93 0.28 34.04
C LYS A 523 14.59 0.67 32.71
N LYS A 524 15.11 -0.32 31.96
CA LYS A 524 15.67 -0.10 30.62
C LYS A 524 14.58 0.35 29.63
N VAL A 525 13.42 -0.30 29.63
CA VAL A 525 12.26 0.10 28.79
C VAL A 525 11.87 1.56 29.05
N ARG A 526 11.79 2.01 30.31
CA ARG A 526 11.47 3.43 30.63
C ARG A 526 12.48 4.40 30.00
N ARG A 527 13.77 4.08 30.07
CA ARG A 527 14.88 4.91 29.60
C ARG A 527 15.12 4.83 28.09
N ALA A 528 14.63 3.78 27.43
CA ALA A 528 14.84 3.57 26.00
C ALA A 528 14.30 4.77 25.19
N SER A 529 15.17 5.31 24.35
CA SER A 529 14.96 6.47 23.47
C SER A 529 14.84 6.07 21.99
N GLY A 530 15.22 4.84 21.65
CA GLY A 530 15.10 4.31 20.29
C GLY A 530 14.87 2.80 20.25
N LEU A 531 14.63 2.31 19.04
CA LEU A 531 14.29 0.90 18.78
C LEU A 531 15.36 -0.09 19.27
N GLY A 532 16.65 0.22 19.07
CA GLY A 532 17.74 -0.67 19.52
C GLY A 532 17.81 -0.82 21.04
N GLU A 533 17.65 0.27 21.79
CA GLU A 533 17.62 0.22 23.26
C GLU A 533 16.39 -0.52 23.78
N LEU A 534 15.23 -0.31 23.13
CA LEU A 534 13.99 -0.99 23.47
C LEU A 534 14.07 -2.49 23.19
N HIS A 535 14.60 -2.88 22.03
CA HIS A 535 14.85 -4.28 21.67
C HIS A 535 15.82 -4.94 22.66
N ALA A 536 16.95 -4.29 22.97
CA ALA A 536 17.91 -4.78 23.95
C ALA A 536 17.33 -4.90 25.38
N ALA A 537 16.37 -4.04 25.75
CA ALA A 537 15.69 -4.10 27.05
C ALA A 537 14.79 -5.35 27.18
N VAL A 538 14.14 -5.75 26.08
CA VAL A 538 13.32 -6.98 26.01
C VAL A 538 14.18 -8.22 25.76
N GLY A 539 15.27 -8.06 24.99
CA GLY A 539 16.32 -9.05 24.76
C GLY A 539 16.11 -9.98 23.57
N ARG A 540 15.02 -9.84 22.81
CA ARG A 540 14.70 -10.63 21.60
C ARG A 540 13.58 -9.96 20.80
N ASP A 541 13.33 -10.46 19.58
CA ASP A 541 12.22 -10.01 18.74
C ASP A 541 10.87 -10.27 19.39
N PHE A 542 10.00 -9.27 19.37
CA PHE A 542 8.74 -9.30 20.11
C PHE A 542 7.65 -8.46 19.46
N TYR A 543 6.42 -8.69 19.92
CA TYR A 543 5.32 -7.77 19.72
C TYR A 543 4.52 -7.60 21.01
N VAL A 544 3.74 -6.53 21.06
CA VAL A 544 2.73 -6.29 22.09
C VAL A 544 1.37 -6.06 21.44
N GLN A 545 0.33 -6.54 22.10
CA GLN A 545 -1.06 -6.36 21.70
C GLN A 545 -1.59 -5.08 22.33
N LEU A 546 -1.96 -4.08 21.52
CA LEU A 546 -2.67 -2.89 22.04
C LEU A 546 -4.09 -3.28 22.47
N PRO A 547 -4.64 -2.64 23.52
CA PRO A 547 -6.01 -2.87 23.93
C PRO A 547 -7.01 -2.40 22.87
N CYS A 548 -8.15 -3.08 22.79
CA CYS A 548 -9.34 -2.61 22.06
C CYS A 548 -10.57 -3.02 22.87
N TYR A 549 -11.29 -2.04 23.41
CA TYR A 549 -12.42 -2.30 24.29
C TYR A 549 -13.68 -2.59 23.49
N SER A 550 -14.28 -3.74 23.81
CA SER A 550 -15.48 -4.27 23.18
C SER A 550 -16.71 -3.42 23.49
N ARG A 551 -17.57 -3.23 22.48
CA ARG A 551 -18.92 -2.68 22.67
C ARG A 551 -19.98 -3.75 22.72
N ALA A 552 -19.78 -4.88 22.03
CA ALA A 552 -20.66 -6.03 22.12
C ALA A 552 -20.66 -6.66 23.52
N ASN A 553 -19.49 -6.66 24.19
CA ASN A 553 -19.27 -7.22 25.52
C ASN A 553 -18.57 -6.17 26.43
N PRO A 554 -19.33 -5.26 27.06
CA PRO A 554 -18.76 -4.20 27.90
C PRO A 554 -17.80 -4.73 28.96
N GLY A 555 -16.60 -4.14 29.03
CA GLY A 555 -15.54 -4.54 29.96
C GLY A 555 -14.54 -5.56 29.40
N ALA A 556 -14.80 -6.16 28.24
CA ALA A 556 -13.84 -7.04 27.57
C ALA A 556 -12.80 -6.24 26.76
N ASP A 557 -11.52 -6.65 26.85
CA ASP A 557 -10.45 -6.25 25.93
C ASP A 557 -10.29 -7.35 24.87
N ILE A 558 -10.71 -7.07 23.64
CA ILE A 558 -10.65 -8.00 22.51
C ILE A 558 -9.33 -7.92 21.75
N GLY A 559 -8.43 -7.02 22.15
CA GLY A 559 -7.12 -6.83 21.54
C GLY A 559 -7.19 -6.16 20.16
N GLY A 560 -6.66 -4.93 20.08
CA GLY A 560 -6.57 -4.12 18.86
C GLY A 560 -5.45 -4.53 17.91
N ILE A 561 -4.72 -3.59 17.33
CA ILE A 561 -3.54 -3.90 16.53
C ILE A 561 -2.35 -4.35 17.39
N GLN A 562 -1.38 -5.01 16.78
CA GLN A 562 -0.11 -5.38 17.40
C GLN A 562 0.99 -4.41 16.98
N LEU A 563 1.87 -4.03 17.92
CA LEU A 563 3.11 -3.32 17.62
C LEU A 563 4.27 -4.30 17.76
N SER A 564 5.01 -4.51 16.67
CA SER A 564 6.12 -5.46 16.61
C SER A 564 7.46 -4.76 16.41
N LEU A 565 8.51 -5.31 17.02
CA LEU A 565 9.88 -4.89 16.84
C LEU A 565 10.77 -6.10 16.57
N ILE A 566 11.28 -6.21 15.34
CA ILE A 566 12.17 -7.28 14.87
C ILE A 566 13.54 -6.70 14.49
N SER A 567 14.61 -7.36 14.91
CA SER A 567 15.97 -7.05 14.49
C SER A 567 16.22 -7.48 13.04
N THR A 568 16.67 -6.54 12.20
CA THR A 568 17.03 -6.79 10.80
C THR A 568 18.33 -6.03 10.48
N PRO A 569 19.51 -6.55 10.89
CA PRO A 569 20.77 -5.83 10.79
C PRO A 569 21.01 -5.27 9.37
N PRO A 570 21.42 -3.99 9.22
CA PRO A 570 21.91 -3.08 10.28
C PRO A 570 20.81 -2.24 10.97
N GLY A 571 19.54 -2.63 10.90
CA GLY A 571 18.41 -1.88 11.48
C GLY A 571 17.32 -2.76 12.10
N PHE A 572 16.08 -2.26 12.05
CA PHE A 572 14.92 -2.88 12.69
C PHE A 572 13.67 -2.75 11.82
N VAL A 573 12.80 -3.74 11.91
CA VAL A 573 11.41 -3.61 11.44
C VAL A 573 10.54 -3.25 12.64
N PHE A 574 10.04 -2.01 12.65
CA PHE A 574 9.03 -1.55 13.61
C PHE A 574 7.72 -1.33 12.87
N ALA A 575 6.70 -2.12 13.21
CA ALA A 575 5.49 -2.23 12.38
C ALA A 575 4.21 -2.39 13.21
N ILE A 576 3.10 -1.94 12.64
CA ILE A 576 1.75 -2.32 13.04
C ILE A 576 1.39 -3.65 12.36
N ARG A 577 0.76 -4.57 13.09
CA ARG A 577 0.23 -5.83 12.54
C ARG A 577 -1.21 -6.08 12.94
N ILE A 578 -1.95 -6.72 12.07
CA ILE A 578 -3.29 -7.25 12.37
C ILE A 578 -3.12 -8.72 12.74
N GLY A 579 -3.52 -9.09 13.96
CA GLY A 579 -3.60 -10.50 14.36
C GLY A 579 -4.73 -11.20 13.62
N LEU A 580 -4.49 -12.40 13.10
CA LEU A 580 -5.46 -13.15 12.29
C LEU A 580 -5.87 -14.48 12.94
N SER A 581 -5.90 -14.56 14.27
CA SER A 581 -6.27 -15.78 14.99
C SER A 581 -7.79 -16.08 14.88
N PRO A 582 -8.22 -17.36 14.89
CA PRO A 582 -9.65 -17.70 14.83
C PRO A 582 -10.52 -17.01 15.89
N GLN A 583 -9.97 -16.77 17.09
CA GLN A 583 -10.67 -16.01 18.12
C GLN A 583 -10.90 -14.56 17.69
N ARG A 584 -9.88 -13.92 17.12
CA ARG A 584 -9.96 -12.53 16.66
C ARG A 584 -10.97 -12.35 15.53
N TRP A 585 -11.13 -13.35 14.66
CA TRP A 585 -12.19 -13.37 13.65
C TRP A 585 -13.59 -13.38 14.26
N ARG A 586 -13.80 -14.18 15.31
CA ARG A 586 -15.07 -14.22 16.04
C ARG A 586 -15.37 -12.88 16.71
N ASP A 587 -14.37 -12.30 17.39
CA ASP A 587 -14.51 -11.01 18.06
C ASP A 587 -14.81 -9.89 17.06
N PHE A 588 -14.09 -9.86 15.93
CA PHE A 588 -14.36 -8.92 14.83
C PHE A 588 -15.80 -9.03 14.32
N LYS A 589 -16.25 -10.25 14.03
CA LYS A 589 -17.62 -10.48 13.53
C LYS A 589 -18.64 -9.99 14.55
N ALA A 590 -18.46 -10.31 15.84
CA ALA A 590 -19.37 -9.89 16.90
C ALA A 590 -19.45 -8.37 17.02
N GLU A 591 -18.32 -7.66 17.01
CA GLU A 591 -18.32 -6.19 17.07
C GLU A 591 -18.96 -5.55 15.84
N MET A 592 -18.64 -6.04 14.64
CA MET A 592 -19.20 -5.49 13.42
C MET A 592 -20.71 -5.74 13.31
N ASP A 593 -21.19 -6.92 13.73
CA ASP A 593 -22.62 -7.23 13.79
C ASP A 593 -23.34 -6.30 14.80
N ALA A 594 -22.75 -6.09 15.98
CA ALA A 594 -23.28 -5.19 17.00
C ALA A 594 -23.30 -3.72 16.56
N ALA A 595 -22.20 -3.24 15.97
CA ALA A 595 -22.08 -1.88 15.44
C ALA A 595 -23.07 -1.63 14.29
N TRP A 596 -23.23 -2.60 13.38
CA TRP A 596 -24.21 -2.52 12.31
C TRP A 596 -25.64 -2.45 12.82
N LYS A 597 -26.00 -3.33 13.78
CA LYS A 597 -27.33 -3.31 14.40
C LYS A 597 -27.59 -1.95 15.07
N SER A 598 -26.61 -1.44 15.84
CA SER A 598 -26.73 -0.14 16.50
C SER A 598 -26.91 1.01 15.50
N LEU A 599 -26.23 0.98 14.35
CA LEU A 599 -26.40 1.96 13.29
C LEU A 599 -27.81 1.91 12.68
N CYS A 600 -28.29 0.71 12.30
CA CYS A 600 -29.63 0.55 11.75
C CYS A 600 -30.70 1.08 12.71
N THR A 601 -30.63 0.70 13.99
CA THR A 601 -31.56 1.20 15.02
C THR A 601 -31.51 2.73 15.13
N ALA A 602 -30.31 3.32 15.19
CA ALA A 602 -30.17 4.78 15.29
C ALA A 602 -30.76 5.51 14.08
N VAL A 603 -30.62 4.97 12.87
CA VAL A 603 -31.17 5.55 11.64
C VAL A 603 -32.69 5.45 11.60
N VAL A 604 -33.25 4.27 11.90
CA VAL A 604 -34.70 4.07 11.90
C VAL A 604 -35.37 4.98 12.92
N GLU A 605 -34.81 5.08 14.14
CA GLU A 605 -35.30 6.02 15.15
C GLU A 605 -35.20 7.48 14.71
N ALA A 606 -34.10 7.87 14.06
CA ALA A 606 -33.92 9.24 13.57
C ALA A 606 -34.93 9.60 12.48
N ARG A 607 -35.27 8.66 11.59
CA ARG A 607 -36.28 8.85 10.53
C ARG A 607 -37.69 8.92 11.10
N ARG A 608 -38.02 8.05 12.05
CA ARG A 608 -39.32 8.09 12.76
C ARG A 608 -39.56 9.44 13.43
N ALA A 609 -38.54 9.98 14.11
CA ALA A 609 -38.62 11.30 14.75
C ALA A 609 -38.75 12.47 13.75
N GLN A 610 -38.31 12.31 12.49
CA GLN A 610 -38.53 13.31 11.45
C GLN A 610 -39.96 13.28 10.89
N GLY A 611 -40.54 12.09 10.74
CA GLY A 611 -41.93 11.91 10.29
C GLY A 611 -42.95 12.49 11.28
N SER A 612 -42.73 12.32 12.58
CA SER A 612 -43.62 12.87 13.62
C SER A 612 -43.52 14.40 13.77
N ALA A 613 -42.34 14.98 13.55
CA ALA A 613 -42.09 16.41 13.72
C ALA A 613 -42.71 17.32 12.63
N GLN A 614 -43.12 16.76 11.48
CA GLN A 614 -43.84 17.52 10.44
C GLN A 614 -45.23 18.01 10.90
N GLY A 615 -45.72 17.58 12.07
CA GLY A 615 -47.02 17.98 12.62
C GLY A 615 -47.03 19.03 13.75
N SER A 616 -45.90 19.33 14.43
CA SER A 616 -45.93 20.12 15.70
C SER A 616 -44.98 21.32 15.83
N GLY A 617 -43.95 21.46 14.99
CA GLY A 617 -43.17 22.70 14.85
C GLY A 617 -42.63 23.37 16.14
N THR A 618 -42.24 22.61 17.17
CA THR A 618 -41.77 23.19 18.46
C THR A 618 -40.23 23.20 18.59
N ALA A 619 -39.68 24.08 19.44
CA ALA A 619 -38.25 24.14 19.73
C ALA A 619 -37.69 22.84 20.36
N SER A 620 -38.53 22.05 21.04
CA SER A 620 -38.19 20.72 21.59
C SER A 620 -37.84 19.70 20.50
N ASP A 621 -38.44 19.86 19.31
CA ASP A 621 -38.24 18.96 18.17
C ASP A 621 -36.82 19.14 17.58
N SER A 622 -36.26 20.35 17.64
CA SER A 622 -34.91 20.64 17.13
C SER A 622 -33.79 19.99 17.95
N HIS A 623 -33.91 20.01 19.28
CA HIS A 623 -32.92 19.40 20.18
C HIS A 623 -32.95 17.87 20.08
N THR A 624 -34.16 17.30 19.97
CA THR A 624 -34.38 15.87 19.79
C THR A 624 -33.81 15.39 18.45
N GLN A 625 -34.08 16.11 17.35
CA GLN A 625 -33.50 15.80 16.03
C GLN A 625 -31.97 15.89 16.03
N HIS A 626 -31.40 16.87 16.74
CA HIS A 626 -29.96 16.97 16.89
C HIS A 626 -29.37 15.75 17.61
N ALA A 627 -30.00 15.30 18.70
CA ALA A 627 -29.57 14.11 19.44
C ALA A 627 -29.66 12.83 18.60
N HIS A 628 -30.73 12.66 17.82
CA HIS A 628 -30.84 11.53 16.87
C HIS A 628 -29.73 11.56 15.81
N ARG A 629 -29.44 12.73 15.24
CA ARG A 629 -28.34 12.89 14.27
C ARG A 629 -26.99 12.50 14.88
N GLN A 630 -26.67 13.00 16.08
CA GLN A 630 -25.44 12.65 16.77
C GLN A 630 -25.31 11.14 17.04
N ARG A 631 -26.41 10.46 17.35
CA ARG A 631 -26.41 9.00 17.55
C ARG A 631 -26.06 8.25 16.27
N VAL A 632 -26.63 8.63 15.12
CA VAL A 632 -26.28 8.04 13.81
C VAL A 632 -24.81 8.29 13.49
N GLN A 633 -24.34 9.53 13.66
CA GLN A 633 -22.95 9.91 13.44
C GLN A 633 -21.96 9.05 14.24
N ARG A 634 -22.24 8.87 15.54
CA ARG A 634 -21.43 8.03 16.42
C ARG A 634 -21.45 6.56 15.99
N ALA A 635 -22.61 6.02 15.63
CA ALA A 635 -22.72 4.63 15.18
C ALA A 635 -21.95 4.35 13.88
N ILE A 636 -21.90 5.31 12.95
CA ILE A 636 -21.06 5.21 11.73
C ILE A 636 -19.57 5.15 12.10
N LEU A 637 -19.13 6.01 13.01
CA LEU A 637 -17.74 6.04 13.47
C LEU A 637 -17.37 4.80 14.30
N ASP A 638 -18.30 4.25 15.09
CA ASP A 638 -18.09 2.99 15.81
C ASP A 638 -17.85 1.83 14.82
N LEU A 639 -18.64 1.75 13.75
CA LEU A 639 -18.45 0.75 12.68
C LEU A 639 -17.07 0.89 12.01
N ALA A 640 -16.64 2.13 11.73
CA ALA A 640 -15.34 2.39 11.14
C ALA A 640 -14.17 2.09 12.09
N PHE A 641 -14.33 2.39 13.38
CA PHE A 641 -13.34 2.11 14.41
C PHE A 641 -12.99 0.61 14.46
N PHE A 642 -14.00 -0.26 14.54
CA PHE A 642 -13.78 -1.70 14.58
C PHE A 642 -13.26 -2.24 13.25
N TRP A 643 -13.69 -1.67 12.12
CA TRP A 643 -13.11 -1.97 10.82
C TRP A 643 -11.59 -1.75 10.82
N TYR A 644 -11.09 -0.59 11.23
CA TYR A 644 -9.66 -0.31 11.18
C TYR A 644 -8.81 -1.17 12.13
N HIS A 645 -9.36 -1.67 13.23
CA HIS A 645 -8.63 -2.52 14.17
C HIS A 645 -8.48 -3.97 13.71
N LEU A 646 -9.47 -4.46 12.96
CA LEU A 646 -9.71 -5.88 12.80
C LEU A 646 -10.00 -6.29 11.34
N SER A 647 -9.93 -5.35 10.37
CA SER A 647 -10.31 -5.60 8.98
C SER A 647 -9.52 -6.76 8.36
N PRO A 648 -10.21 -7.78 7.84
CA PRO A 648 -9.56 -8.92 7.20
C PRO A 648 -9.31 -8.69 5.72
N LEU A 649 -8.62 -7.60 5.39
CA LEU A 649 -8.34 -7.21 4.02
C LEU A 649 -6.84 -7.25 3.80
N SER A 650 -6.39 -7.83 2.67
CA SER A 650 -4.96 -7.96 2.39
C SER A 650 -4.25 -6.60 2.40
N ARG A 651 -4.85 -5.59 1.78
CA ARG A 651 -4.41 -4.18 1.74
C ARG A 651 -5.59 -3.24 1.49
N GLY A 652 -5.38 -1.94 1.69
CA GLY A 652 -6.35 -0.90 1.29
C GLY A 652 -7.53 -0.69 2.25
N SER A 653 -7.49 -1.28 3.45
CA SER A 653 -8.54 -1.14 4.48
C SER A 653 -8.84 0.31 4.84
N ALA A 654 -7.82 1.18 4.86
CA ALA A 654 -7.93 2.62 5.09
C ALA A 654 -8.96 3.29 4.15
N MET A 655 -8.77 3.14 2.84
CA MET A 655 -9.66 3.72 1.82
C MET A 655 -11.08 3.14 1.91
N VAL A 656 -11.20 1.83 2.17
CA VAL A 656 -12.51 1.18 2.28
C VAL A 656 -13.31 1.73 3.47
N GLY A 657 -12.66 1.94 4.62
CA GLY A 657 -13.31 2.53 5.80
C GLY A 657 -13.74 3.99 5.58
N LEU A 658 -12.94 4.79 4.87
CA LEU A 658 -13.32 6.17 4.51
C LEU A 658 -14.53 6.19 3.58
N ILE A 659 -14.53 5.35 2.54
CA ILE A 659 -15.64 5.26 1.58
C ILE A 659 -16.92 4.81 2.30
N SER A 660 -16.85 3.85 3.22
CA SER A 660 -18.02 3.40 3.96
C SER A 660 -18.58 4.49 4.86
N MET A 661 -17.73 5.25 5.58
CA MET A 661 -18.18 6.41 6.36
C MET A 661 -18.88 7.46 5.49
N LEU A 662 -18.31 7.81 4.33
CA LEU A 662 -18.91 8.78 3.40
C LEU A 662 -20.24 8.28 2.84
N GLY A 663 -20.30 7.03 2.37
CA GLY A 663 -21.50 6.44 1.79
C GLY A 663 -22.65 6.32 2.80
N LEU A 664 -22.35 5.80 4.01
CA LEU A 664 -23.35 5.66 5.08
C LEU A 664 -23.82 7.02 5.61
N SER A 665 -22.93 8.01 5.71
CA SER A 665 -23.32 9.37 6.12
C SER A 665 -24.27 9.99 5.09
N MET A 666 -23.94 9.89 3.79
CA MET A 666 -24.82 10.37 2.72
C MET A 666 -26.17 9.64 2.73
N ALA A 667 -26.19 8.31 2.98
CA ALA A 667 -27.43 7.54 3.06
C ALA A 667 -28.34 7.99 4.20
N ALA A 668 -27.75 8.52 5.27
CA ALA A 668 -28.42 9.08 6.43
C ALA A 668 -28.78 10.58 6.27
N GLY A 669 -28.62 11.13 5.06
CA GLY A 669 -28.93 12.54 4.78
C GLY A 669 -27.84 13.51 5.27
N MET A 670 -26.61 13.02 5.46
CA MET A 670 -25.48 13.79 5.97
C MET A 670 -24.31 13.77 4.99
N GLU A 671 -24.32 14.64 3.97
CA GLU A 671 -23.17 14.78 3.09
C GLU A 671 -22.08 15.64 3.75
N THR A 672 -20.95 15.05 4.08
CA THR A 672 -19.73 15.77 4.46
C THR A 672 -19.13 16.47 3.24
N THR A 673 -18.88 17.78 3.34
CA THR A 673 -18.21 18.56 2.28
C THR A 673 -16.72 18.78 2.50
N ALA A 674 -16.24 18.65 3.74
CA ALA A 674 -14.82 18.78 4.08
C ALA A 674 -13.94 17.66 3.50
N LEU A 675 -12.67 17.98 3.32
CA LEU A 675 -11.59 17.02 3.06
C LEU A 675 -11.03 16.52 4.39
N VAL A 676 -10.34 15.38 4.35
CA VAL A 676 -9.53 14.93 5.51
C VAL A 676 -8.52 16.05 5.86
N PRO A 677 -8.38 16.43 7.15
CA PRO A 677 -7.42 17.43 7.58
C PRO A 677 -5.98 17.10 7.16
N GLU A 678 -5.18 18.14 6.96
CA GLU A 678 -3.76 17.98 6.65
C GLU A 678 -3.01 17.30 7.81
N GLY A 679 -2.13 16.35 7.49
CA GLY A 679 -1.42 15.54 8.49
C GLY A 679 -2.21 14.37 9.09
N MET A 680 -3.53 14.32 8.93
CA MET A 680 -4.38 13.28 9.52
C MET A 680 -4.48 12.03 8.62
N GLN A 681 -4.38 10.85 9.24
CA GLN A 681 -4.77 9.57 8.62
C GLN A 681 -5.77 8.87 9.55
N VAL A 682 -7.00 8.71 9.07
CA VAL A 682 -8.15 8.32 9.91
C VAL A 682 -8.01 6.91 10.48
N ASP A 683 -7.45 5.99 9.70
CA ASP A 683 -7.15 4.63 10.15
C ASP A 683 -6.16 4.62 11.33
N TRP A 684 -5.13 5.48 11.30
CA TRP A 684 -4.15 5.59 12.39
C TRP A 684 -4.75 6.20 13.65
N GLU A 685 -5.67 7.17 13.51
CA GLU A 685 -6.40 7.73 14.65
C GLU A 685 -7.30 6.69 15.34
N ALA A 686 -7.81 5.70 14.60
CA ALA A 686 -8.46 4.55 15.18
C ALA A 686 -7.45 3.60 15.82
N MET A 687 -6.51 3.06 15.03
CA MET A 687 -5.61 1.97 15.45
C MET A 687 -4.77 2.28 16.71
N LEU A 688 -4.52 3.56 17.01
CA LEU A 688 -3.70 4.01 18.14
C LEU A 688 -4.51 4.52 19.34
N VAL A 689 -5.81 4.19 19.43
CA VAL A 689 -6.64 4.43 20.63
C VAL A 689 -7.38 3.15 21.05
N PRO A 690 -7.65 2.97 22.36
CA PRO A 690 -8.24 1.72 22.85
C PRO A 690 -9.76 1.62 22.67
N ASP A 691 -10.44 2.74 22.45
CA ASP A 691 -11.90 2.77 22.40
C ASP A 691 -12.45 3.70 21.32
N SER A 692 -13.66 3.36 20.88
CA SER A 692 -14.40 4.13 19.89
C SER A 692 -14.71 5.56 20.33
N ALA A 693 -14.80 5.87 21.63
CA ALA A 693 -15.14 7.22 22.09
C ALA A 693 -13.98 8.20 21.86
N ALA A 694 -12.74 7.78 22.11
CA ALA A 694 -11.54 8.55 21.80
C ALA A 694 -11.40 8.80 20.28
N PHE A 695 -11.70 7.79 19.46
CA PHE A 695 -11.74 7.93 18.00
C PHE A 695 -12.81 8.93 17.56
N ASN A 696 -14.03 8.80 18.10
CA ASN A 696 -15.14 9.72 17.85
C ASN A 696 -14.76 11.18 18.16
N ALA A 697 -14.14 11.42 19.31
CA ALA A 697 -13.74 12.77 19.74
C ALA A 697 -12.74 13.43 18.77
N THR A 698 -11.93 12.63 18.07
CA THR A 698 -10.93 13.10 17.10
C THR A 698 -11.54 13.33 15.72
N ILE A 699 -12.42 12.43 15.26
CA ILE A 699 -12.94 12.44 13.89
C ILE A 699 -14.21 13.29 13.73
N ALA A 700 -15.12 13.24 14.70
CA ALA A 700 -16.40 13.93 14.61
C ALA A 700 -16.29 15.45 14.33
N PRO A 701 -15.37 16.21 14.96
CA PRO A 701 -15.30 17.66 14.78
C PRO A 701 -15.09 18.12 13.33
N TRP A 702 -14.35 17.37 12.51
CA TRP A 702 -14.12 17.75 11.11
C TRP A 702 -15.07 17.05 10.14
N LEU A 703 -15.41 15.78 10.41
CA LEU A 703 -16.26 14.99 9.53
C LEU A 703 -17.70 15.51 9.54
N PHE A 704 -18.19 15.95 10.70
CA PHE A 704 -19.60 16.31 10.89
C PHE A 704 -19.89 17.81 10.98
N SER A 705 -18.88 18.67 11.12
CA SER A 705 -19.07 20.13 11.11
C SER A 705 -19.42 20.69 9.73
N SER A 706 -19.12 19.94 8.66
CA SER A 706 -19.31 20.37 7.26
C SER A 706 -20.48 19.65 6.56
N VAL A 707 -21.42 19.13 7.34
CA VAL A 707 -22.53 18.31 6.87
C VAL A 707 -23.63 19.16 6.22
N GLN A 708 -24.06 18.75 5.03
CA GLN A 708 -25.18 19.31 4.29
C GLN A 708 -26.21 18.22 3.94
N GLN A 709 -27.45 18.63 3.65
CA GLN A 709 -28.44 17.73 3.08
C GLN A 709 -28.06 17.39 1.63
N PRO A 710 -28.03 16.10 1.24
CA PRO A 710 -27.81 15.71 -0.15
C PRO A 710 -28.89 16.35 -1.05
N SER A 711 -28.47 16.96 -2.16
CA SER A 711 -29.35 17.74 -3.05
C SER A 711 -29.39 17.24 -4.49
N TRP A 712 -28.88 16.03 -4.77
CA TRP A 712 -28.76 15.54 -6.15
C TRP A 712 -29.85 14.55 -6.50
N ASP A 713 -30.41 14.76 -7.68
CA ASP A 713 -31.15 13.75 -8.42
C ASP A 713 -30.18 12.98 -9.31
N LEU A 714 -29.74 11.80 -8.86
CA LEU A 714 -28.78 10.96 -9.57
C LEU A 714 -29.42 9.62 -9.91
N PRO A 715 -29.15 9.07 -11.10
CA PRO A 715 -29.61 7.73 -11.43
C PRO A 715 -28.97 6.71 -10.48
N ASN A 716 -29.64 5.57 -10.33
CA ASN A 716 -29.05 4.43 -9.62
C ASN A 716 -27.72 4.02 -10.29
N VAL A 717 -26.69 3.74 -9.50
CA VAL A 717 -25.34 3.40 -9.97
C VAL A 717 -25.38 2.17 -10.87
N HIS A 718 -26.14 1.13 -10.48
CA HIS A 718 -26.27 -0.10 -11.26
C HIS A 718 -27.13 0.06 -12.51
N ASP A 719 -28.09 0.98 -12.53
CA ASP A 719 -28.85 1.28 -13.75
C ASP A 719 -28.02 2.11 -14.75
N ALA A 720 -27.24 3.07 -14.24
CA ALA A 720 -26.36 3.91 -15.04
C ALA A 720 -25.13 3.16 -15.56
N LEU A 721 -24.63 2.20 -14.79
CA LEU A 721 -23.46 1.36 -15.10
C LEU A 721 -23.85 -0.14 -15.03
N PRO A 722 -24.65 -0.63 -16.00
CA PRO A 722 -25.29 -1.95 -15.92
C PRO A 722 -24.33 -3.13 -16.02
N THR A 723 -23.14 -2.92 -16.59
CA THR A 723 -22.13 -3.97 -16.74
C THR A 723 -20.76 -3.52 -16.28
N THR A 724 -19.90 -4.49 -15.96
CA THR A 724 -18.49 -4.24 -15.59
C THR A 724 -17.73 -3.47 -16.67
N GLN A 725 -18.09 -3.66 -17.94
CA GLN A 725 -17.53 -2.86 -19.04
C GLN A 725 -17.91 -1.37 -18.94
N HIS A 726 -19.16 -1.04 -18.58
CA HIS A 726 -19.58 0.35 -18.34
C HIS A 726 -18.84 0.93 -17.13
N VAL A 727 -18.63 0.13 -16.08
CA VAL A 727 -17.85 0.54 -14.92
C VAL A 727 -16.41 0.87 -15.31
N LEU A 728 -15.74 0.01 -16.08
CA LEU A 728 -14.38 0.28 -16.56
C LEU A 728 -14.32 1.51 -17.48
N ALA A 729 -15.33 1.72 -18.33
CA ALA A 729 -15.45 2.93 -19.14
C ALA A 729 -15.59 4.20 -18.27
N ALA A 730 -16.45 4.17 -17.26
CA ALA A 730 -16.63 5.27 -16.30
C ALA A 730 -15.33 5.59 -15.55
N LEU A 731 -14.59 4.57 -15.11
CA LEU A 731 -13.30 4.75 -14.46
C LEU A 731 -12.26 5.40 -15.39
N ASN A 732 -12.35 5.19 -16.69
CA ASN A 732 -11.39 5.67 -17.69
C ASN A 732 -11.76 7.02 -18.37
N MET A 733 -12.85 7.67 -17.94
CA MET A 733 -13.23 9.04 -18.37
C MET A 733 -12.22 10.12 -17.95
#